data_AF-A0A136WAW5-F1
#
_entry.id   AF-A0A136WAW5-F1
#
_cell.length_a   1.000
_cell.length_b   1.000
_cell.length_c   1.000
_cell.angle_alpha   90.00
_cell.angle_beta   90.00
_cell.angle_gamma   90.00
#
_symmetry.space_group_name_H-M   'P 1'
#
loop_
_entity.id
_entity.type
_entity.pdbx_description
1 polymer ?
#
loop_
_entity_poly.entity_id
_entity_poly.type
_entity_poly.pdbx_seq_one_letter_code
_entity_poly.pdbx_strand_id
1 'polypeptide(L)'
;MKKRVLSVLLASSMAISLALFTSGCGQKSSAAALWEAGSIRNKIVVISDIHIGIDDQYAETVKNRPLLIEFLQKLQRTKDVRELVIDGDFLDEWFLPVDYSSYTDVQQFYKDVIANNQGVIDELNKVADSGIKLVYIPGNHDMTQENDILQEAIPKIVQIRDAKGLGTYYTGDRNEIVIEHGHRYDVFSAPDTVTNAELVGNSDTILPAGYFYARYAATWVLEGRPKVEKNLPVVTNVPDKSDIDQYGAFMYYYILKSVSERMTPNEGLDEKIFDMHMAGFDDAYTYLDFYPAQQADGTISAPVLFKNIQRTWDERQKANQVKVPNSFLEAVAGTVDWEYYFRQAKAQHLENLDENVDVVVFGHTHAPSYRAMDNGKYYINDGTWIDHNTDYPDTTRTFAVITTGDKTTAGLYMYEEDGSVTDIAASVSGDRGQAAPATNSLENASFDYKAVENYGDDDTQARYVEVSGLTDTTVQEKLNQALKEFCLAPISSAEKDTNYDIMPVFEMVGGDLLSIRTYNTAYTPGAAYPVSSIRTQLFSLTTGDKDAGNLWDFIKDKDAFKQLVLDGKFGFAPAGVEGEIPKELKTAVYQKLAQNIDAPEFATKFYFGDGGNLNVWCEGDNHVTGDYWLFDIPVIELEGLATNQLLSIIENLKNLSN
;
A
#
# COMPACT_ATOMS: atom_id res chain seq x y z
N MET A 1 -78.26 -9.03 -3.11
CA MET A 1 -77.29 -8.23 -2.31
C MET A 1 -75.81 -8.56 -2.60
N LYS A 2 -75.40 -8.80 -3.86
CA LYS A 2 -73.97 -8.88 -4.26
C LYS A 2 -73.80 -8.44 -5.71
N LYS A 3 -74.12 -7.18 -6.01
CA LYS A 3 -73.82 -6.52 -7.31
C LYS A 3 -73.93 -4.98 -7.30
N ARG A 4 -74.11 -4.35 -6.12
CA ARG A 4 -74.12 -2.88 -5.94
C ARG A 4 -73.02 -2.34 -5.02
N VAL A 5 -72.11 -3.22 -4.55
CA VAL A 5 -70.98 -2.82 -3.69
C VAL A 5 -69.68 -2.65 -4.50
N LEU A 6 -69.61 -3.16 -5.73
CA LEU A 6 -68.40 -3.10 -6.55
C LEU A 6 -68.26 -1.79 -7.37
N SER A 7 -69.35 -1.04 -7.55
CA SER A 7 -69.35 0.17 -8.40
C SER A 7 -69.09 1.48 -7.64
N VAL A 8 -69.07 1.43 -6.30
CA VAL A 8 -68.74 2.60 -5.46
C VAL A 8 -67.26 2.58 -5.03
N LEU A 9 -66.63 1.40 -4.96
CA LEU A 9 -65.20 1.27 -4.61
C LEU A 9 -64.22 1.58 -5.76
N LEU A 10 -64.69 1.62 -7.01
CA LEU A 10 -63.86 2.01 -8.17
C LEU A 10 -63.94 3.50 -8.53
N ALA A 11 -64.94 4.24 -8.03
CA ALA A 11 -65.03 5.69 -8.23
C ALA A 11 -64.35 6.50 -7.11
N SER A 12 -64.19 5.93 -5.91
CA SER A 12 -63.49 6.56 -4.78
C SER A 12 -61.96 6.40 -4.85
N SER A 13 -61.44 5.45 -5.63
CA SER A 13 -60.01 5.20 -5.82
C SER A 13 -59.40 6.00 -6.98
N MET A 14 -60.22 6.53 -7.89
CA MET A 14 -59.76 7.44 -8.95
C MET A 14 -59.81 8.93 -8.58
N ALA A 15 -60.58 9.32 -7.56
CA ALA A 15 -60.63 10.72 -7.09
C ALA A 15 -59.65 11.05 -5.96
N ILE A 16 -59.13 10.04 -5.24
CA ILE A 16 -58.05 10.22 -4.23
C ILE A 16 -56.66 10.12 -4.89
N SER A 17 -56.56 9.53 -6.08
CA SER A 17 -55.30 9.45 -6.85
C SER A 17 -54.99 10.70 -7.68
N LEU A 18 -55.89 11.71 -7.68
CA LEU A 18 -55.69 12.98 -8.40
C LEU A 18 -55.59 14.21 -7.48
N ALA A 19 -55.67 14.01 -6.15
CA ALA A 19 -55.56 15.08 -5.15
C ALA A 19 -54.33 14.95 -4.23
N LEU A 20 -53.44 14.00 -4.50
CA LEU A 20 -52.12 13.86 -3.86
C LEU A 20 -50.95 14.18 -4.81
N PHE A 21 -51.22 14.73 -6.00
CA PHE A 21 -50.21 15.13 -6.99
C PHE A 21 -49.96 16.65 -7.07
N THR A 22 -50.35 17.44 -6.06
CA THR A 22 -50.13 18.91 -6.06
C THR A 22 -49.42 19.47 -4.83
N SER A 23 -48.81 18.63 -3.99
CA SER A 23 -47.95 19.09 -2.89
C SER A 23 -46.68 18.25 -2.84
N GLY A 24 -45.76 18.57 -3.75
CA GLY A 24 -44.52 17.83 -3.93
C GLY A 24 -43.76 18.18 -5.21
N CYS A 25 -44.13 19.22 -5.95
CA CYS A 25 -43.14 20.00 -6.69
C CYS A 25 -42.29 20.77 -5.66
N GLY A 26 -41.45 20.05 -4.92
CA GLY A 26 -40.23 20.66 -4.45
C GLY A 26 -39.52 21.15 -5.70
N GLN A 27 -39.19 22.44 -5.76
CA GLN A 27 -38.19 22.93 -6.70
C GLN A 27 -37.08 21.88 -6.75
N LYS A 28 -36.74 21.36 -7.94
CA LYS A 28 -35.39 20.82 -8.12
C LYS A 28 -34.49 21.92 -7.60
N SER A 29 -33.93 21.72 -6.41
CA SER A 29 -32.91 22.60 -5.86
C SER A 29 -31.91 22.75 -6.99
N SER A 30 -31.80 23.95 -7.55
CA SER A 30 -30.71 24.24 -8.46
C SER A 30 -29.46 24.03 -7.60
N ALA A 31 -28.73 22.94 -7.81
CA ALA A 31 -27.60 22.62 -6.95
C ALA A 31 -26.69 23.85 -6.85
N ALA A 32 -26.24 24.17 -5.65
CA ALA A 32 -25.37 25.32 -5.41
C ALA A 32 -24.00 25.13 -6.10
N ALA A 33 -23.17 26.17 -6.20
CA ALA A 33 -21.77 25.99 -6.57
C ALA A 33 -21.03 25.20 -5.48
N LEU A 34 -19.87 24.62 -5.81
CA LEU A 34 -19.03 23.91 -4.82
C LEU A 34 -18.50 24.86 -3.73
N TRP A 35 -18.22 26.11 -4.10
CA TRP A 35 -17.81 27.19 -3.22
C TRP A 35 -18.21 28.54 -3.79
N GLU A 36 -18.08 29.60 -3.00
CA GLU A 36 -18.24 30.98 -3.44
C GLU A 36 -17.12 31.34 -4.43
N ALA A 37 -17.47 31.46 -5.71
CA ALA A 37 -16.50 31.67 -6.78
C ALA A 37 -15.83 33.05 -6.72
N GLY A 38 -14.51 33.07 -6.95
CA GLY A 38 -13.77 34.31 -7.18
C GLY A 38 -14.16 35.04 -8.47
N SER A 39 -13.64 36.26 -8.63
CA SER A 39 -13.86 37.07 -9.85
C SER A 39 -12.96 36.67 -11.04
N ILE A 40 -11.99 35.77 -10.80
CA ILE A 40 -10.98 35.34 -11.77
C ILE A 40 -11.11 33.83 -11.94
N ARG A 41 -11.03 33.36 -13.18
CA ARG A 41 -11.16 31.95 -13.54
C ARG A 41 -9.80 31.24 -13.59
N ASN A 42 -9.22 30.99 -12.43
CA ASN A 42 -7.84 30.54 -12.26
C ASN A 42 -7.68 29.21 -11.52
N LYS A 43 -8.77 28.48 -11.23
CA LYS A 43 -8.72 27.20 -10.53
C LYS A 43 -8.74 26.00 -11.48
N ILE A 44 -7.89 25.03 -11.22
CA ILE A 44 -7.85 23.72 -11.86
C ILE A 44 -8.30 22.71 -10.82
N VAL A 45 -9.31 21.90 -11.15
CA VAL A 45 -9.78 20.79 -10.32
C VAL A 45 -9.22 19.50 -10.89
N VAL A 46 -8.66 18.65 -10.05
CA VAL A 46 -8.15 17.31 -10.42
C VAL A 46 -8.91 16.25 -9.64
N ILE A 47 -9.38 15.23 -10.34
CA ILE A 47 -9.98 14.01 -9.79
C ILE A 47 -9.31 12.80 -10.45
N SER A 48 -9.12 11.72 -9.71
CA SER A 48 -8.54 10.47 -10.19
C SER A 48 -9.29 9.26 -9.64
N ASP A 49 -8.86 8.05 -10.02
CA ASP A 49 -9.23 6.78 -9.37
C ASP A 49 -10.76 6.70 -9.18
N ILE A 50 -11.47 6.92 -10.30
CA ILE A 50 -12.93 6.96 -10.38
C ILE A 50 -13.52 5.57 -10.58
N HIS A 51 -12.82 4.67 -11.27
CA HIS A 51 -13.19 3.26 -11.44
C HIS A 51 -14.67 3.02 -11.79
N ILE A 52 -15.20 3.74 -12.78
CA ILE A 52 -16.52 3.39 -13.31
C ILE A 52 -16.39 2.17 -14.22
N GLY A 53 -17.09 1.10 -13.87
CA GLY A 53 -16.97 -0.21 -14.53
C GLY A 53 -18.13 -0.54 -15.46
N ILE A 54 -17.96 -1.64 -16.20
CA ILE A 54 -18.95 -2.19 -17.14
C ILE A 54 -20.18 -2.78 -16.45
N ASP A 55 -20.03 -3.24 -15.20
CA ASP A 55 -21.10 -3.89 -14.42
C ASP A 55 -21.09 -3.43 -12.95
N ASP A 56 -22.25 -2.99 -12.46
CA ASP A 56 -22.43 -2.47 -11.11
C ASP A 56 -22.37 -3.56 -10.02
N GLN A 57 -22.34 -4.85 -10.38
CA GLN A 57 -22.21 -5.93 -9.41
C GLN A 57 -20.84 -5.97 -8.72
N TYR A 58 -19.80 -5.45 -9.38
CA TYR A 58 -18.43 -5.45 -8.88
C TYR A 58 -17.67 -4.14 -9.14
N ALA A 59 -18.18 -3.21 -9.93
CA ALA A 59 -17.55 -1.91 -10.10
C ALA A 59 -17.29 -1.22 -8.75
N GLU A 60 -16.13 -0.57 -8.60
CA GLU A 60 -15.70 0.00 -7.33
C GLU A 60 -16.38 1.34 -7.00
N THR A 61 -17.08 1.93 -7.98
CA THR A 61 -17.81 3.21 -7.83
C THR A 61 -19.27 3.08 -8.26
N VAL A 62 -20.11 2.62 -7.33
CA VAL A 62 -21.56 2.50 -7.50
C VAL A 62 -22.29 3.41 -6.52
N LYS A 63 -21.94 3.38 -5.23
CA LYS A 63 -22.52 4.22 -4.18
C LYS A 63 -22.13 5.68 -4.33
N ASN A 64 -20.89 5.95 -4.72
CA ASN A 64 -20.36 7.30 -4.91
C ASN A 64 -20.72 7.90 -6.28
N ARG A 65 -21.19 7.09 -7.25
CA ARG A 65 -21.51 7.56 -8.60
C ARG A 65 -22.57 8.67 -8.63
N PRO A 66 -23.68 8.61 -7.86
CA PRO A 66 -24.63 9.73 -7.77
C PRO A 66 -24.01 10.99 -7.16
N LEU A 67 -23.08 10.86 -6.22
CA LEU A 67 -22.36 11.99 -5.62
C LEU A 67 -21.38 12.63 -6.60
N LEU A 68 -20.70 11.82 -7.42
CA LEU A 68 -19.88 12.30 -8.54
C LEU A 68 -20.73 13.10 -9.54
N ILE A 69 -21.92 12.60 -9.91
CA ILE A 69 -22.86 13.33 -10.77
C ILE A 69 -23.26 14.67 -10.14
N GLU A 70 -23.57 14.71 -8.84
CA GLU A 70 -23.89 15.96 -8.15
C GLU A 70 -22.69 16.92 -8.11
N PHE A 71 -21.49 16.41 -7.79
CA PHE A 71 -20.25 17.17 -7.80
C PHE A 71 -20.01 17.85 -9.16
N LEU A 72 -20.15 17.11 -10.27
CA LEU A 72 -20.03 17.64 -11.62
C LEU A 72 -21.10 18.70 -11.92
N GLN A 73 -22.34 18.51 -11.45
CA GLN A 73 -23.40 19.50 -11.57
C GLN A 73 -23.07 20.79 -10.80
N LYS A 74 -22.51 20.69 -9.61
CA LYS A 74 -22.07 21.87 -8.83
C LYS A 74 -20.88 22.56 -9.50
N LEU A 75 -19.94 21.78 -10.03
CA LEU A 75 -18.77 22.28 -10.73
C LEU A 75 -19.13 23.15 -11.95
N GLN A 76 -20.17 22.79 -12.72
CA GLN A 76 -20.72 23.61 -13.83
C GLN A 76 -21.11 25.04 -13.38
N ARG A 77 -21.43 25.22 -12.10
CA ARG A 77 -21.87 26.50 -11.51
C ARG A 77 -20.74 27.24 -10.80
N THR A 78 -19.62 26.59 -10.52
CA THR A 78 -18.43 27.16 -9.88
C THR A 78 -17.60 27.95 -10.89
N LYS A 79 -17.82 29.28 -10.96
CA LYS A 79 -17.37 30.12 -12.09
C LYS A 79 -15.89 30.47 -12.15
N ASP A 80 -15.13 30.22 -11.08
CA ASP A 80 -13.69 30.44 -11.03
C ASP A 80 -12.86 29.21 -11.45
N VAL A 81 -13.50 28.07 -11.76
CA VAL A 81 -12.83 26.87 -12.29
C VAL A 81 -12.64 26.97 -13.81
N ARG A 82 -11.41 26.84 -14.29
CA ARG A 82 -11.07 26.82 -15.73
C ARG A 82 -10.89 25.41 -16.29
N GLU A 83 -10.42 24.47 -15.50
CA GLU A 83 -10.10 23.11 -15.92
C GLU A 83 -10.67 22.09 -14.92
N LEU A 84 -11.17 20.97 -15.45
CA LEU A 84 -11.34 19.71 -14.74
C LEU A 84 -10.40 18.71 -15.40
N VAL A 85 -9.51 18.11 -14.63
CA VAL A 85 -8.58 17.07 -15.08
C VAL A 85 -9.01 15.75 -14.44
N ILE A 86 -9.24 14.74 -15.26
CA ILE A 86 -9.42 13.35 -14.84
C ILE A 86 -8.04 12.68 -14.96
N ASP A 87 -7.36 12.49 -13.83
CA ASP A 87 -5.98 12.00 -13.74
C ASP A 87 -5.93 10.47 -13.55
N GLY A 88 -6.35 9.75 -14.58
CA GLY A 88 -6.28 8.29 -14.62
C GLY A 88 -7.42 7.55 -13.93
N ASP A 89 -7.43 6.24 -14.18
CA ASP A 89 -8.34 5.25 -13.61
C ASP A 89 -9.81 5.69 -13.66
N PHE A 90 -10.23 6.10 -14.86
CA PHE A 90 -11.59 6.53 -15.12
C PHE A 90 -12.49 5.37 -15.54
N LEU A 91 -12.17 4.71 -16.65
CA LEU A 91 -12.99 3.66 -17.27
C LEU A 91 -12.38 2.27 -16.96
N ASP A 92 -12.86 1.57 -15.96
CA ASP A 92 -12.14 0.41 -15.41
C ASP A 92 -12.17 -0.84 -16.32
N GLU A 93 -10.99 -1.28 -16.77
CA GLU A 93 -10.76 -2.54 -17.51
C GLU A 93 -10.12 -3.65 -16.65
N TRP A 94 -9.66 -3.34 -15.44
CA TRP A 94 -8.87 -4.25 -14.60
C TRP A 94 -9.72 -4.99 -13.56
N PHE A 95 -10.71 -4.30 -12.97
CA PHE A 95 -11.57 -4.87 -11.92
C PHE A 95 -12.69 -5.74 -12.52
N LEU A 96 -12.29 -6.79 -13.23
CA LEU A 96 -13.16 -7.76 -13.88
C LEU A 96 -12.97 -9.14 -13.23
N PRO A 97 -14.03 -9.85 -12.82
CA PRO A 97 -13.87 -11.20 -12.29
C PRO A 97 -13.25 -12.12 -13.36
N VAL A 98 -12.58 -13.17 -12.92
CA VAL A 98 -11.89 -14.13 -13.80
C VAL A 98 -12.85 -14.88 -14.73
N ASP A 99 -14.13 -15.01 -14.36
CA ASP A 99 -15.18 -15.59 -15.19
C ASP A 99 -15.81 -14.60 -16.19
N TYR A 100 -15.43 -13.32 -16.14
CA TYR A 100 -15.82 -12.34 -17.15
C TYR A 100 -15.36 -12.83 -18.53
N SER A 101 -16.30 -12.88 -19.47
CA SER A 101 -16.06 -13.44 -20.80
C SER A 101 -14.93 -12.70 -21.50
N SER A 102 -13.97 -13.46 -22.04
CA SER A 102 -12.90 -12.88 -22.84
C SER A 102 -13.46 -12.13 -24.05
N TYR A 103 -12.77 -11.06 -24.42
CA TYR A 103 -13.14 -10.20 -25.55
C TYR A 103 -11.89 -9.81 -26.32
N THR A 104 -12.08 -9.55 -27.61
CA THR A 104 -11.05 -9.07 -28.53
C THR A 104 -11.27 -7.61 -28.95
N ASP A 105 -12.52 -7.13 -28.81
CA ASP A 105 -12.92 -5.78 -29.19
C ASP A 105 -12.89 -4.86 -27.97
N VAL A 106 -11.69 -4.37 -27.65
CA VAL A 106 -11.45 -3.40 -26.56
C VAL A 106 -12.27 -2.12 -26.76
N GLN A 107 -12.48 -1.69 -28.01
CA GLN A 107 -13.30 -0.51 -28.29
C GLN A 107 -14.76 -0.71 -27.87
N GLN A 108 -15.32 -1.89 -28.13
CA GLN A 108 -16.67 -2.23 -27.69
C GLN A 108 -16.75 -2.34 -26.16
N PHE A 109 -15.72 -2.89 -25.50
CA PHE A 109 -15.66 -2.92 -24.03
C PHE A 109 -15.80 -1.51 -23.43
N TYR A 110 -14.99 -0.54 -23.87
CA TYR A 110 -15.10 0.84 -23.37
C TYR A 110 -16.43 1.51 -23.73
N LYS A 111 -17.03 1.21 -24.89
CA LYS A 111 -18.38 1.68 -25.24
C LYS A 111 -19.43 1.16 -24.25
N ASP A 112 -19.30 -0.08 -23.80
CA ASP A 112 -20.23 -0.68 -22.84
C ASP A 112 -20.01 -0.12 -21.42
N VAL A 113 -18.77 0.15 -21.01
CA VAL A 113 -18.46 0.92 -19.78
C VAL A 113 -19.11 2.30 -19.82
N ILE A 114 -18.94 3.03 -20.93
CA ILE A 114 -19.54 4.36 -21.14
C ILE A 114 -21.07 4.27 -21.08
N ALA A 115 -21.67 3.26 -21.72
CA ALA A 115 -23.12 3.06 -21.73
C ALA A 115 -23.68 2.77 -20.32
N ASN A 116 -23.00 1.95 -19.53
CA ASN A 116 -23.38 1.68 -18.13
C ASN A 116 -23.30 2.95 -17.26
N ASN A 117 -22.44 3.89 -17.63
CA ASN A 117 -22.14 5.10 -16.86
C ASN A 117 -22.59 6.40 -17.52
N GLN A 118 -23.60 6.33 -18.41
CA GLN A 118 -24.03 7.46 -19.23
C GLN A 118 -24.34 8.74 -18.43
N GLY A 119 -24.86 8.61 -17.20
CA GLY A 119 -25.14 9.76 -16.34
C GLY A 119 -23.89 10.60 -16.00
N VAL A 120 -22.74 9.96 -15.80
CA VAL A 120 -21.45 10.65 -15.56
C VAL A 120 -20.99 11.33 -16.85
N ILE A 121 -21.07 10.62 -17.98
CA ILE A 121 -20.68 11.11 -19.32
C ILE A 121 -21.50 12.35 -19.72
N ASP A 122 -22.81 12.33 -19.44
CA ASP A 122 -23.71 13.46 -19.70
C ASP A 122 -23.33 14.70 -18.87
N GLU A 123 -22.97 14.53 -17.60
CA GLU A 123 -22.54 15.66 -16.76
C GLU A 123 -21.16 16.18 -17.12
N LEU A 124 -20.23 15.31 -17.54
CA LEU A 124 -18.92 15.74 -18.07
C LEU A 124 -19.06 16.58 -19.35
N ASN A 125 -19.95 16.20 -20.27
CA ASN A 125 -20.28 17.02 -21.43
C ASN A 125 -20.84 18.40 -21.02
N LYS A 126 -21.71 18.44 -19.99
CA LYS A 126 -22.23 19.72 -19.46
C LYS A 126 -21.18 20.55 -18.74
N VAL A 127 -20.22 19.92 -18.06
CA VAL A 127 -19.03 20.59 -17.51
C VAL A 127 -18.26 21.29 -18.64
N ALA A 128 -18.00 20.59 -19.75
CA ALA A 128 -17.34 21.18 -20.92
C ALA A 128 -18.16 22.31 -21.57
N ASP A 129 -19.49 22.14 -21.67
CA ASP A 129 -20.40 23.16 -22.18
C ASP A 129 -20.51 24.40 -21.29
N SER A 130 -20.30 24.25 -19.97
CA SER A 130 -20.21 25.39 -19.05
C SER A 130 -18.95 26.24 -19.24
N GLY A 131 -18.06 25.78 -20.12
CA GLY A 131 -16.83 26.44 -20.51
C GLY A 131 -15.60 25.92 -19.77
N ILE A 132 -15.71 24.90 -18.92
CA ILE A 132 -14.56 24.26 -18.24
C ILE A 132 -13.83 23.39 -19.24
N LYS A 133 -12.50 23.56 -19.37
CA LYS A 133 -11.69 22.66 -20.19
C LYS A 133 -11.64 21.30 -19.48
N LEU A 134 -12.15 20.27 -20.13
CA LEU A 134 -12.12 18.92 -19.61
C LEU A 134 -10.91 18.19 -20.19
N VAL A 135 -10.05 17.67 -19.30
CA VAL A 135 -8.82 16.97 -19.64
C VAL A 135 -8.88 15.56 -19.07
N TYR A 136 -8.32 14.59 -19.80
CA TYR A 136 -8.18 13.20 -19.38
C TYR A 136 -6.74 12.74 -19.60
N ILE A 137 -6.21 12.04 -18.60
CA ILE A 137 -4.91 11.35 -18.61
C ILE A 137 -5.22 9.88 -18.32
N PRO A 138 -4.64 8.91 -19.05
CA PRO A 138 -4.84 7.50 -18.75
C PRO A 138 -4.13 7.09 -17.44
N GLY A 139 -4.78 6.22 -16.67
CA GLY A 139 -4.22 5.50 -15.55
C GLY A 139 -3.91 4.05 -15.92
N ASN A 140 -3.63 3.21 -14.93
CA ASN A 140 -3.37 1.80 -15.20
C ASN A 140 -4.65 1.04 -15.56
N HIS A 141 -5.80 1.34 -14.95
CA HIS A 141 -7.07 0.63 -15.18
C HIS A 141 -7.67 0.90 -16.56
N ASP A 142 -7.25 1.96 -17.24
CA ASP A 142 -7.74 2.35 -18.56
C ASP A 142 -6.61 2.58 -19.58
N MET A 143 -5.46 1.91 -19.36
CA MET A 143 -4.26 2.07 -20.21
C MET A 143 -4.43 1.63 -21.67
N THR A 144 -5.43 0.79 -21.96
CA THR A 144 -5.77 0.30 -23.31
C THR A 144 -6.80 1.18 -24.02
N GLN A 145 -7.37 2.18 -23.33
CA GLN A 145 -8.39 3.09 -23.85
C GLN A 145 -7.84 3.87 -25.05
N GLU A 146 -8.49 3.73 -26.21
CA GLU A 146 -8.10 4.41 -27.46
C GLU A 146 -8.80 5.76 -27.64
N ASN A 147 -8.09 6.75 -28.19
CA ASN A 147 -8.56 8.14 -28.23
C ASN A 147 -9.96 8.34 -28.84
N ASP A 148 -10.31 7.62 -29.91
CA ASP A 148 -11.55 7.85 -30.65
C ASP A 148 -12.80 7.51 -29.84
N ILE A 149 -12.77 6.49 -28.99
CA ILE A 149 -13.91 6.04 -28.18
C ILE A 149 -14.35 7.11 -27.18
N LEU A 150 -13.42 7.61 -26.37
CA LEU A 150 -13.74 8.64 -25.38
C LEU A 150 -14.02 9.99 -26.06
N GLN A 151 -13.38 10.27 -27.20
CA GLN A 151 -13.67 11.48 -27.98
C GLN A 151 -15.08 11.46 -28.57
N GLU A 152 -15.59 10.30 -28.99
CA GLU A 152 -16.98 10.14 -29.47
C GLU A 152 -17.98 10.43 -28.35
N ALA A 153 -17.75 9.87 -27.15
CA ALA A 153 -18.62 10.04 -25.99
C ALA A 153 -18.56 11.46 -25.39
N ILE A 154 -17.39 12.11 -25.43
CA ILE A 154 -17.16 13.45 -24.89
C ILE A 154 -16.40 14.31 -25.92
N PRO A 155 -17.09 14.90 -26.93
CA PRO A 155 -16.44 15.58 -28.06
C PRO A 155 -15.52 16.76 -27.72
N LYS A 156 -15.62 17.31 -26.50
CA LYS A 156 -14.80 18.44 -26.03
C LYS A 156 -13.66 18.04 -25.08
N ILE A 157 -13.50 16.75 -24.80
CA ILE A 157 -12.41 16.27 -23.94
C ILE A 157 -11.06 16.44 -24.64
N VAL A 158 -10.05 16.82 -23.86
CA VAL A 158 -8.65 16.85 -24.29
C VAL A 158 -7.95 15.67 -23.65
N GLN A 159 -7.42 14.76 -24.45
CA GLN A 159 -6.73 13.57 -23.94
C GLN A 159 -5.21 13.78 -24.01
N ILE A 160 -4.50 13.48 -22.92
CA ILE A 160 -3.06 13.68 -22.79
C ILE A 160 -2.37 12.33 -22.75
N ARG A 161 -1.44 12.12 -23.69
CA ARG A 161 -0.61 10.92 -23.76
C ARG A 161 0.79 11.28 -24.20
N ASP A 162 1.80 10.72 -23.54
CA ASP A 162 3.21 10.83 -23.95
C ASP A 162 3.81 9.47 -24.34
N ALA A 163 3.25 8.38 -23.83
CA ALA A 163 3.56 7.01 -24.19
C ALA A 163 2.27 6.16 -24.20
N LYS A 164 2.36 4.92 -24.69
CA LYS A 164 1.21 3.99 -24.71
C LYS A 164 0.78 3.70 -23.26
N GLY A 165 -0.48 3.98 -22.92
CA GLY A 165 -1.01 3.78 -21.57
C GLY A 165 -0.56 4.81 -20.52
N LEU A 166 0.06 5.92 -20.92
CA LEU A 166 0.64 6.93 -20.02
C LEU A 166 0.41 8.35 -20.54
N GLY A 167 0.39 9.33 -19.64
CA GLY A 167 0.43 10.74 -19.99
C GLY A 167 0.91 11.61 -18.84
N THR A 168 1.66 12.65 -19.17
CA THR A 168 2.04 13.74 -18.27
C THR A 168 1.50 15.06 -18.81
N TYR A 169 0.57 15.67 -18.08
CA TYR A 169 -0.05 16.93 -18.46
C TYR A 169 0.63 18.12 -17.78
N TYR A 170 1.16 19.02 -18.60
CA TYR A 170 1.69 20.30 -18.15
C TYR A 170 0.65 21.41 -18.33
N THR A 171 0.40 22.18 -17.28
CA THR A 171 -0.56 23.29 -17.27
C THR A 171 -0.11 24.38 -16.29
N GLY A 172 -0.96 25.38 -16.07
CA GLY A 172 -0.61 26.59 -15.30
C GLY A 172 -0.33 27.80 -16.19
N ASP A 173 -0.23 28.98 -15.59
CA ASP A 173 0.02 30.22 -16.35
C ASP A 173 1.45 30.31 -16.87
N ARG A 174 2.37 29.57 -16.23
CA ARG A 174 3.80 29.46 -16.52
C ARG A 174 4.21 28.04 -16.91
N ASN A 175 3.24 27.14 -17.14
CA ASN A 175 3.48 25.72 -17.34
C ASN A 175 4.14 25.04 -16.11
N GLU A 176 3.79 25.53 -14.92
CA GLU A 176 4.40 25.19 -13.63
C GLU A 176 3.72 24.03 -12.87
N ILE A 177 2.67 23.46 -13.44
CA ILE A 177 1.90 22.36 -12.83
C ILE A 177 2.05 21.12 -13.71
N VAL A 178 2.42 20.02 -13.08
CA VAL A 178 2.42 18.68 -13.69
C VAL A 178 1.34 17.83 -13.04
N ILE A 179 0.58 17.13 -13.88
CA ILE A 179 -0.42 16.15 -13.46
C ILE A 179 -0.11 14.86 -14.23
N GLU A 180 0.08 13.76 -13.51
CA GLU A 180 0.17 12.41 -14.08
C GLU A 180 -0.26 11.37 -13.05
N HIS A 181 -0.92 10.31 -13.48
CA HIS A 181 -1.53 9.35 -12.57
C HIS A 181 -0.53 8.70 -11.58
N GLY A 182 0.70 8.42 -12.01
CA GLY A 182 1.80 7.95 -11.14
C GLY A 182 2.15 6.46 -11.28
N HIS A 183 1.30 5.66 -11.94
CA HIS A 183 1.55 4.23 -12.22
C HIS A 183 2.79 3.97 -13.07
N ARG A 184 3.36 5.00 -13.73
CA ARG A 184 4.61 4.93 -14.52
C ARG A 184 5.78 4.29 -13.75
N TYR A 185 5.79 4.47 -12.42
CA TYR A 185 6.90 4.09 -11.55
C TYR A 185 6.65 2.81 -10.76
N ASP A 186 5.46 2.22 -10.85
CA ASP A 186 5.11 1.00 -10.13
C ASP A 186 5.38 -0.24 -11.01
N VAL A 187 6.16 -1.18 -10.49
CA VAL A 187 6.47 -2.45 -11.18
C VAL A 187 5.21 -3.24 -11.50
N PHE A 188 4.19 -3.19 -10.65
CA PHE A 188 2.95 -3.93 -10.87
C PHE A 188 1.97 -3.21 -11.79
N SER A 189 2.09 -1.89 -11.97
CA SER A 189 1.07 -1.09 -12.65
C SER A 189 1.53 -0.33 -13.89
N ALA A 190 2.83 -0.13 -14.09
CA ALA A 190 3.33 0.55 -15.29
C ALA A 190 3.02 -0.27 -16.56
N PRO A 191 2.87 0.34 -17.74
CA PRO A 191 2.81 -0.41 -18.99
C PRO A 191 4.01 -1.37 -19.16
N ASP A 192 3.75 -2.61 -19.62
CA ASP A 192 4.79 -3.61 -19.88
C ASP A 192 4.71 -4.17 -21.32
N THR A 193 5.50 -3.57 -22.20
CA THR A 193 5.67 -3.98 -23.62
C THR A 193 6.85 -4.92 -23.83
N VAL A 194 7.56 -5.31 -22.77
CA VAL A 194 8.89 -5.93 -22.86
C VAL A 194 8.87 -7.35 -22.30
N THR A 195 8.40 -7.53 -21.07
CA THR A 195 8.67 -8.78 -20.32
C THR A 195 7.99 -10.00 -20.94
N ASN A 196 6.80 -9.82 -21.52
CA ASN A 196 6.04 -10.90 -22.16
C ASN A 196 6.19 -10.92 -23.69
N ALA A 197 6.96 -10.01 -24.30
CA ALA A 197 7.00 -9.87 -25.75
C ALA A 197 7.52 -11.13 -26.47
N GLU A 198 8.54 -11.79 -25.90
CA GLU A 198 9.04 -13.07 -26.42
C GLU A 198 7.99 -14.19 -26.30
N LEU A 199 7.29 -14.25 -25.16
CA LEU A 199 6.27 -15.25 -24.89
C LEU A 199 5.13 -15.19 -25.91
N VAL A 200 4.63 -13.98 -26.20
CA VAL A 200 3.49 -13.80 -27.12
C VAL A 200 3.90 -13.60 -28.58
N GLY A 201 5.20 -13.44 -28.86
CA GLY A 201 5.75 -13.25 -30.21
C GLY A 201 5.42 -11.89 -30.84
N ASN A 202 5.07 -10.87 -30.04
CA ASN A 202 4.76 -9.52 -30.47
C ASN A 202 5.10 -8.49 -29.36
N SER A 203 5.14 -7.20 -29.69
CA SER A 203 5.38 -6.11 -28.73
C SER A 203 4.11 -5.35 -28.35
N ASP A 204 2.93 -5.95 -28.58
CA ASP A 204 1.64 -5.31 -28.32
C ASP A 204 1.22 -5.47 -26.86
N THR A 205 1.93 -6.30 -26.07
CA THR A 205 1.73 -6.43 -24.63
C THR A 205 1.81 -5.08 -23.96
N ILE A 206 0.94 -4.85 -22.99
CA ILE A 206 0.97 -3.64 -22.18
C ILE A 206 0.53 -3.90 -20.74
N LEU A 207 -0.26 -4.95 -20.53
CA LEU A 207 -0.82 -5.30 -19.22
C LEU A 207 0.29 -5.86 -18.31
N PRO A 208 0.58 -5.20 -17.17
CA PRO A 208 1.51 -5.69 -16.17
C PRO A 208 0.84 -6.72 -15.24
N ALA A 209 1.60 -7.26 -14.29
CA ALA A 209 1.10 -8.24 -13.33
C ALA A 209 -0.06 -7.72 -12.46
N GLY A 210 -0.15 -6.40 -12.29
CA GLY A 210 -1.28 -5.64 -11.73
C GLY A 210 -2.63 -6.13 -12.21
N TYR A 211 -2.77 -6.19 -13.53
CA TYR A 211 -3.99 -6.61 -14.20
C TYR A 211 -4.46 -8.00 -13.75
N PHE A 212 -3.53 -8.96 -13.63
CA PHE A 212 -3.85 -10.35 -13.32
C PHE A 212 -4.31 -10.50 -11.86
N TYR A 213 -3.62 -9.87 -10.90
CA TYR A 213 -4.09 -9.95 -9.51
C TYR A 213 -5.34 -9.09 -9.26
N ALA A 214 -5.55 -7.99 -10.00
CA ALA A 214 -6.77 -7.18 -9.89
C ALA A 214 -8.01 -8.00 -10.29
N ARG A 215 -7.93 -8.77 -11.37
CA ARG A 215 -9.00 -9.72 -11.74
C ARG A 215 -9.26 -10.78 -10.69
N TYR A 216 -8.18 -11.32 -10.11
CA TYR A 216 -8.25 -12.28 -9.01
C TYR A 216 -8.90 -11.68 -7.75
N ALA A 217 -8.61 -10.40 -7.46
CA ALA A 217 -9.20 -9.64 -6.37
C ALA A 217 -10.70 -9.36 -6.60
N ALA A 218 -11.08 -8.98 -7.82
CA ALA A 218 -12.47 -8.74 -8.21
C ALA A 218 -13.32 -10.00 -8.00
N THR A 219 -12.82 -11.17 -8.41
CA THR A 219 -13.47 -12.46 -8.10
C THR A 219 -13.60 -12.69 -6.60
N TRP A 220 -12.53 -12.51 -5.82
CA TRP A 220 -12.57 -12.70 -4.37
C TRP A 220 -13.62 -11.81 -3.69
N VAL A 221 -13.76 -10.56 -4.14
CA VAL A 221 -14.80 -9.64 -3.65
C VAL A 221 -16.20 -10.14 -4.02
N LEU A 222 -16.42 -10.52 -5.29
CA LEU A 222 -17.71 -11.00 -5.79
C LEU A 222 -18.18 -12.28 -5.06
N GLU A 223 -17.24 -13.14 -4.70
CA GLU A 223 -17.49 -14.38 -3.96
C GLU A 223 -17.71 -14.17 -2.45
N GLY A 224 -17.68 -12.92 -1.97
CA GLY A 224 -17.91 -12.60 -0.56
C GLY A 224 -16.68 -12.78 0.32
N ARG A 225 -15.48 -12.61 -0.26
CA ARG A 225 -14.18 -12.65 0.42
C ARG A 225 -13.91 -13.98 1.15
N PRO A 226 -14.00 -15.13 0.47
CA PRO A 226 -13.77 -16.42 1.10
C PRO A 226 -12.32 -16.54 1.61
N LYS A 227 -12.13 -17.38 2.63
CA LYS A 227 -10.81 -17.80 3.12
C LYS A 227 -10.57 -19.23 2.68
N VAL A 228 -9.91 -19.38 1.54
CA VAL A 228 -9.61 -20.68 0.93
C VAL A 228 -8.12 -20.93 1.10
N GLU A 229 -7.74 -22.08 1.65
CA GLU A 229 -6.33 -22.45 1.76
C GLU A 229 -5.74 -22.64 0.35
N LYS A 230 -4.64 -21.94 0.06
CA LYS A 230 -3.94 -21.97 -1.23
C LYS A 230 -2.53 -22.51 -1.04
N ASN A 231 -2.20 -23.59 -1.74
CA ASN A 231 -0.85 -24.15 -1.76
C ASN A 231 0.03 -23.38 -2.75
N LEU A 232 0.45 -22.17 -2.36
CA LEU A 232 1.33 -21.33 -3.18
C LEU A 232 2.78 -21.88 -3.17
N PRO A 233 3.53 -21.74 -4.28
CA PRO A 233 4.96 -22.01 -4.29
C PRO A 233 5.69 -21.19 -3.22
N VAL A 234 6.57 -21.84 -2.45
CA VAL A 234 7.36 -21.17 -1.42
C VAL A 234 8.80 -21.02 -1.88
N VAL A 235 9.31 -19.78 -1.89
CA VAL A 235 10.74 -19.52 -2.02
C VAL A 235 11.38 -19.63 -0.63
N THR A 236 12.18 -20.67 -0.42
CA THR A 236 12.82 -20.94 0.88
C THR A 236 14.24 -20.36 0.98
N ASN A 237 14.94 -20.25 -0.15
CA ASN A 237 16.27 -19.69 -0.20
C ASN A 237 16.18 -18.19 -0.48
N VAL A 238 16.35 -17.37 0.57
CA VAL A 238 16.43 -15.91 0.43
C VAL A 238 17.80 -15.55 -0.17
N PRO A 239 17.85 -14.88 -1.34
CA PRO A 239 19.11 -14.46 -1.94
C PRO A 239 19.84 -13.45 -1.06
N ASP A 240 21.16 -13.40 -1.15
CA ASP A 240 21.96 -12.37 -0.48
C ASP A 240 21.58 -10.99 -1.03
N LYS A 241 21.53 -9.97 -0.17
CA LYS A 241 21.14 -8.60 -0.57
C LYS A 241 22.11 -7.99 -1.60
N SER A 242 23.34 -8.49 -1.68
CA SER A 242 24.31 -8.10 -2.71
C SER A 242 24.02 -8.67 -4.10
N ASP A 243 23.24 -9.77 -4.19
CA ASP A 243 22.68 -10.27 -5.44
C ASP A 243 21.40 -9.49 -5.78
N ILE A 244 21.58 -8.28 -6.29
CA ILE A 244 20.49 -7.36 -6.60
C ILE A 244 19.46 -7.98 -7.57
N ASP A 245 19.91 -8.84 -8.49
CA ASP A 245 19.03 -9.51 -9.45
C ASP A 245 18.08 -10.48 -8.73
N GLN A 246 18.61 -11.46 -8.01
CA GLN A 246 17.76 -12.46 -7.35
C GLN A 246 17.07 -11.91 -6.10
N TYR A 247 17.70 -11.00 -5.36
CA TYR A 247 17.05 -10.33 -4.22
C TYR A 247 15.88 -9.46 -4.69
N GLY A 248 16.00 -8.78 -5.84
CA GLY A 248 14.89 -8.08 -6.47
C GLY A 248 13.74 -9.03 -6.82
N ALA A 249 14.03 -10.17 -7.45
CA ALA A 249 13.02 -11.19 -7.74
C ALA A 249 12.36 -11.77 -6.47
N PHE A 250 13.12 -11.93 -5.39
CA PHE A 250 12.60 -12.32 -4.08
C PHE A 250 11.66 -11.26 -3.48
N MET A 251 12.00 -9.97 -3.59
CA MET A 251 11.11 -8.90 -3.11
C MET A 251 9.81 -8.85 -3.90
N TYR A 252 9.87 -9.02 -5.22
CA TYR A 252 8.70 -9.14 -6.08
C TYR A 252 7.80 -10.33 -5.67
N TYR A 253 8.41 -11.50 -5.45
CA TYR A 253 7.74 -12.67 -4.87
C TYR A 253 7.08 -12.36 -3.53
N TYR A 254 7.80 -11.72 -2.61
CA TYR A 254 7.33 -11.46 -1.25
C TYR A 254 6.09 -10.56 -1.22
N ILE A 255 6.08 -9.51 -2.05
CA ILE A 255 4.93 -8.62 -2.19
C ILE A 255 3.75 -9.36 -2.80
N LEU A 256 3.95 -10.11 -3.89
CA LEU A 256 2.86 -10.86 -4.50
C LEU A 256 2.32 -11.93 -3.55
N LYS A 257 3.18 -12.64 -2.82
CA LYS A 257 2.80 -13.57 -1.74
C LYS A 257 1.88 -12.90 -0.71
N SER A 258 2.25 -11.72 -0.22
CA SER A 258 1.44 -10.97 0.74
C SER A 258 0.04 -10.63 0.20
N VAL A 259 -0.07 -10.33 -1.10
CA VAL A 259 -1.36 -10.12 -1.78
C VAL A 259 -2.13 -11.45 -1.89
N SER A 260 -1.48 -12.51 -2.37
CA SER A 260 -2.08 -13.84 -2.60
C SER A 260 -2.57 -14.52 -1.32
N GLU A 261 -1.94 -14.26 -0.17
CA GLU A 261 -2.36 -14.80 1.14
C GLU A 261 -3.59 -14.07 1.70
N ARG A 262 -3.88 -12.85 1.23
CA ARG A 262 -5.05 -12.06 1.62
C ARG A 262 -6.26 -12.33 0.72
N MET A 263 -6.02 -12.48 -0.58
CA MET A 263 -7.06 -12.63 -1.59
C MET A 263 -7.11 -14.10 -2.06
N THR A 264 -8.08 -14.85 -1.55
CA THR A 264 -8.17 -16.30 -1.78
C THR A 264 -9.54 -16.70 -2.37
N PRO A 265 -9.83 -16.37 -3.64
CA PRO A 265 -11.08 -16.77 -4.30
C PRO A 265 -11.17 -18.30 -4.44
N ASN A 266 -12.31 -18.85 -4.86
CA ASN A 266 -12.55 -20.30 -4.84
C ASN A 266 -11.76 -21.06 -5.91
N GLU A 267 -11.38 -20.42 -7.02
CA GLU A 267 -10.73 -21.07 -8.16
C GLU A 267 -9.36 -21.67 -7.81
N GLY A 268 -9.07 -22.86 -8.34
CA GLY A 268 -7.78 -23.51 -8.19
C GLY A 268 -6.61 -22.69 -8.76
N LEU A 269 -5.43 -22.82 -8.15
CA LEU A 269 -4.22 -22.13 -8.61
C LEU A 269 -3.75 -22.61 -9.99
N ASP A 270 -4.09 -23.86 -10.35
CA ASP A 270 -3.78 -24.54 -11.61
C ASP A 270 -4.89 -24.41 -12.67
N GLU A 271 -6.01 -23.77 -12.33
CA GLU A 271 -7.07 -23.47 -13.29
C GLU A 271 -6.66 -22.31 -14.20
N LYS A 272 -6.94 -22.46 -15.51
CA LYS A 272 -6.71 -21.40 -16.51
C LYS A 272 -7.80 -20.33 -16.39
N ILE A 273 -7.70 -19.51 -15.36
CA ILE A 273 -8.69 -18.48 -15.01
C ILE A 273 -8.50 -17.16 -15.78
N PHE A 274 -7.32 -16.91 -16.33
CA PHE A 274 -7.05 -15.71 -17.13
C PHE A 274 -7.14 -16.01 -18.61
N ASP A 275 -8.36 -16.02 -19.17
CA ASP A 275 -8.60 -16.17 -20.61
C ASP A 275 -8.35 -14.83 -21.34
N MET A 276 -7.24 -14.72 -22.08
CA MET A 276 -6.72 -13.45 -22.60
C MET A 276 -6.63 -13.44 -24.13
N HIS A 277 -7.36 -12.53 -24.77
CA HIS A 277 -7.39 -12.34 -26.23
C HIS A 277 -7.26 -10.85 -26.64
N MET A 278 -6.54 -10.07 -25.84
CA MET A 278 -6.33 -8.64 -26.03
C MET A 278 -4.91 -8.23 -25.65
N ALA A 279 -4.52 -7.01 -26.03
CA ALA A 279 -3.20 -6.45 -25.71
C ALA A 279 -2.03 -7.42 -26.03
N GLY A 280 -2.06 -8.04 -27.22
CA GLY A 280 -1.03 -8.97 -27.68
C GLY A 280 -1.09 -10.39 -27.09
N PHE A 281 -1.94 -10.66 -26.10
CA PHE A 281 -2.18 -12.01 -25.57
C PHE A 281 -3.24 -12.75 -26.40
N ASP A 282 -3.07 -14.07 -26.57
CA ASP A 282 -4.00 -14.96 -27.30
C ASP A 282 -4.00 -16.39 -26.71
N ASP A 283 -3.93 -16.50 -25.37
CA ASP A 283 -3.94 -17.78 -24.64
C ASP A 283 -4.58 -17.58 -23.26
N ALA A 284 -4.84 -18.68 -22.56
CA ALA A 284 -5.35 -18.70 -21.20
C ALA A 284 -4.28 -19.14 -20.20
N TYR A 285 -4.17 -18.40 -19.09
CA TYR A 285 -3.14 -18.56 -18.06
C TYR A 285 -3.72 -18.90 -16.69
N THR A 286 -2.91 -19.54 -15.87
CA THR A 286 -3.21 -19.88 -14.48
C THR A 286 -2.69 -18.80 -13.53
N TYR A 287 -3.10 -18.87 -12.26
CA TYR A 287 -2.51 -18.00 -11.23
C TYR A 287 -1.01 -18.25 -11.05
N LEU A 288 -0.59 -19.52 -11.16
CA LEU A 288 0.81 -19.90 -11.01
C LEU A 288 1.70 -19.45 -12.17
N ASP A 289 1.14 -19.13 -13.33
CA ASP A 289 1.91 -18.72 -14.51
C ASP A 289 2.65 -17.40 -14.31
N PHE A 290 2.09 -16.47 -13.52
CA PHE A 290 2.71 -15.17 -13.19
C PHE A 290 3.27 -15.10 -11.76
N TYR A 291 2.97 -16.08 -10.91
CA TYR A 291 3.45 -16.14 -9.53
C TYR A 291 4.92 -16.60 -9.48
N PRO A 292 5.86 -15.81 -8.94
CA PRO A 292 7.26 -16.20 -8.87
C PRO A 292 7.49 -17.43 -7.99
N ALA A 293 8.35 -18.33 -8.45
CA ALA A 293 8.74 -19.52 -7.71
C ALA A 293 10.25 -19.76 -7.85
N GLN A 294 10.78 -20.56 -6.92
CA GLN A 294 12.14 -21.06 -7.03
C GLN A 294 12.23 -22.09 -8.17
N GLN A 295 13.15 -21.85 -9.10
CA GLN A 295 13.41 -22.66 -10.28
C GLN A 295 14.39 -23.79 -9.96
N ALA A 296 14.48 -24.78 -10.85
CA ALA A 296 15.36 -25.94 -10.68
C ALA A 296 16.86 -25.59 -10.60
N ASP A 297 17.27 -24.46 -11.16
CA ASP A 297 18.64 -23.93 -11.10
C ASP A 297 18.91 -23.05 -9.87
N GLY A 298 17.92 -22.91 -8.99
CA GLY A 298 18.00 -22.11 -7.77
C GLY A 298 17.60 -20.65 -7.94
N THR A 299 17.34 -20.17 -9.15
CA THR A 299 16.87 -18.79 -9.40
C THR A 299 15.40 -18.61 -9.01
N ILE A 300 14.95 -17.38 -8.87
CA ILE A 300 13.56 -16.98 -8.61
C ILE A 300 13.04 -16.29 -9.87
N SER A 301 11.94 -16.81 -10.40
CA SER A 301 11.22 -16.22 -11.54
C SER A 301 9.80 -16.76 -11.57
N ALA A 302 8.88 -16.01 -12.18
CA ALA A 302 7.62 -16.59 -12.64
C ALA A 302 7.89 -17.58 -13.79
N PRO A 303 7.14 -18.69 -13.88
CA PRO A 303 7.43 -19.78 -14.81
C PRO A 303 7.06 -19.47 -16.26
N VAL A 304 6.02 -18.65 -16.50
CA VAL A 304 5.48 -18.37 -17.83
C VAL A 304 5.39 -16.87 -18.09
N LEU A 305 4.49 -16.18 -17.38
CA LEU A 305 4.27 -14.74 -17.50
C LEU A 305 5.28 -13.96 -16.65
N PHE A 306 5.75 -12.82 -17.15
CA PHE A 306 6.67 -11.91 -16.46
C PHE A 306 7.98 -12.57 -16.02
N LYS A 307 8.51 -13.47 -16.86
CA LYS A 307 9.72 -14.21 -16.57
C LYS A 307 10.92 -13.27 -16.38
N ASN A 308 11.62 -13.39 -15.25
CA ASN A 308 12.73 -12.53 -14.85
C ASN A 308 12.42 -11.02 -14.95
N ILE A 309 11.23 -10.59 -14.52
CA ILE A 309 10.75 -9.20 -14.63
C ILE A 309 11.75 -8.14 -14.13
N GLN A 310 12.59 -8.47 -13.14
CA GLN A 310 13.60 -7.55 -12.64
C GLN A 310 14.64 -7.14 -13.69
N ARG A 311 14.88 -8.00 -14.68
CA ARG A 311 15.90 -7.79 -15.72
C ARG A 311 15.41 -6.91 -16.86
N THR A 312 14.10 -6.72 -17.00
CA THR A 312 13.48 -5.91 -18.07
C THR A 312 13.15 -4.49 -17.60
N TRP A 313 13.33 -4.17 -16.31
CA TRP A 313 12.92 -2.88 -15.74
C TRP A 313 13.58 -1.67 -16.43
N ASP A 314 14.87 -1.72 -16.72
CA ASP A 314 15.57 -0.62 -17.40
C ASP A 314 15.02 -0.36 -18.82
N GLU A 315 14.62 -1.42 -19.54
CA GLU A 315 14.03 -1.29 -20.86
C GLU A 315 12.59 -0.78 -20.77
N ARG A 316 11.82 -1.28 -19.80
CA ARG A 316 10.46 -0.82 -19.50
C ARG A 316 10.42 0.65 -19.11
N GLN A 317 11.33 1.12 -18.25
CA GLN A 317 11.47 2.54 -17.89
C GLN A 317 11.75 3.43 -19.10
N LYS A 318 12.60 2.97 -20.03
CA LYS A 318 12.87 3.70 -21.29
C LYS A 318 11.64 3.75 -22.20
N ALA A 319 10.94 2.63 -22.37
CA ALA A 319 9.69 2.56 -23.13
C ALA A 319 8.62 3.49 -22.54
N ASN A 320 8.59 3.58 -21.20
CA ASN A 320 7.68 4.40 -20.42
C ASN A 320 8.21 5.82 -20.17
N GLN A 321 9.30 6.25 -20.82
CA GLN A 321 9.83 7.61 -20.75
C GLN A 321 10.10 8.15 -19.32
N VAL A 322 10.53 7.27 -18.41
CA VAL A 322 11.00 7.70 -17.08
C VAL A 322 12.25 8.56 -17.24
N LYS A 323 12.23 9.78 -16.70
CA LYS A 323 13.29 10.78 -16.90
C LYS A 323 14.52 10.49 -16.04
N VAL A 324 14.28 10.14 -14.78
CA VAL A 324 15.30 9.74 -13.80
C VAL A 324 15.09 8.27 -13.45
N PRO A 325 15.78 7.33 -14.12
CA PRO A 325 15.58 5.91 -13.86
C PRO A 325 15.94 5.51 -12.43
N ASN A 326 15.20 4.55 -11.87
CA ASN A 326 15.46 3.94 -10.58
C ASN A 326 15.75 2.44 -10.71
N SER A 327 16.18 1.80 -9.60
CA SER A 327 16.43 0.36 -9.60
C SER A 327 15.14 -0.45 -9.46
N PHE A 328 15.11 -1.68 -9.97
CA PHE A 328 13.95 -2.57 -9.78
C PHE A 328 13.67 -2.82 -8.31
N LEU A 329 14.70 -2.98 -7.48
CA LEU A 329 14.56 -3.21 -6.04
C LEU A 329 13.89 -2.01 -5.34
N GLU A 330 14.24 -0.79 -5.73
CA GLU A 330 13.59 0.42 -5.24
C GLU A 330 12.12 0.48 -5.69
N ALA A 331 11.86 0.23 -6.98
CA ALA A 331 10.52 0.32 -7.53
C ALA A 331 9.57 -0.75 -6.97
N VAL A 332 10.03 -2.00 -6.84
CA VAL A 332 9.21 -3.09 -6.31
C VAL A 332 8.92 -2.90 -4.83
N ALA A 333 9.90 -2.46 -4.03
CA ALA A 333 9.67 -2.12 -2.63
C ALA A 333 8.74 -0.91 -2.47
N GLY A 334 8.80 0.02 -3.43
CA GLY A 334 8.01 1.24 -3.49
C GLY A 334 6.51 1.04 -3.75
N THR A 335 6.10 -0.09 -4.36
CA THR A 335 4.68 -0.37 -4.67
C THR A 335 3.77 -0.25 -3.46
N VAL A 336 4.28 -0.57 -2.26
CA VAL A 336 3.51 -0.55 -1.00
C VAL A 336 3.93 0.60 -0.07
N ASP A 337 4.71 1.58 -0.55
CA ASP A 337 5.19 2.73 0.21
C ASP A 337 4.72 4.04 -0.44
N TRP A 338 3.75 4.73 0.16
CA TRP A 338 3.25 6.00 -0.38
C TRP A 338 4.34 7.10 -0.47
N GLU A 339 5.37 7.04 0.39
CA GLU A 339 6.52 7.94 0.29
C GLU A 339 7.34 7.72 -0.99
N TYR A 340 7.32 6.51 -1.56
CA TYR A 340 8.01 6.23 -2.82
C TYR A 340 7.48 7.11 -3.95
N TYR A 341 6.15 7.26 -4.07
CA TYR A 341 5.55 8.09 -5.09
C TYR A 341 5.87 9.57 -4.91
N PHE A 342 5.94 10.05 -3.65
CA PHE A 342 6.45 11.39 -3.37
C PHE A 342 7.93 11.55 -3.79
N ARG A 343 8.79 10.55 -3.50
CA ARG A 343 10.19 10.55 -3.95
C ARG A 343 10.29 10.56 -5.48
N GLN A 344 9.40 9.86 -6.19
CA GLN A 344 9.33 9.93 -7.65
C GLN A 344 8.86 11.31 -8.13
N ALA A 345 7.80 11.89 -7.56
CA ALA A 345 7.38 13.26 -7.89
C ALA A 345 8.51 14.27 -7.72
N LYS A 346 9.32 14.12 -6.66
CA LYS A 346 10.52 14.91 -6.45
C LYS A 346 11.56 14.70 -7.54
N ALA A 347 12.01 13.46 -7.73
CA ALA A 347 13.11 13.14 -8.65
C ALA A 347 12.77 13.47 -10.11
N GLN A 348 11.53 13.22 -10.53
CA GLN A 348 11.11 13.35 -11.93
C GLN A 348 10.77 14.80 -12.30
N HIS A 349 10.24 15.60 -11.35
CA HIS A 349 9.67 16.92 -11.63
C HIS A 349 10.10 18.02 -10.65
N LEU A 350 9.89 17.88 -9.33
CA LEU A 350 10.08 19.00 -8.39
C LEU A 350 11.55 19.38 -8.16
N GLU A 351 12.46 18.42 -8.18
CA GLU A 351 13.91 18.61 -7.99
C GLU A 351 14.71 18.35 -9.27
N ASN A 352 14.03 18.00 -10.36
CA ASN A 352 14.65 17.82 -11.67
C ASN A 352 15.06 19.18 -12.26
N LEU A 353 16.35 19.34 -12.57
CA LEU A 353 16.92 20.59 -13.08
C LEU A 353 16.48 20.92 -14.52
N ASP A 354 16.00 19.92 -15.26
CA ASP A 354 15.47 20.09 -16.62
C ASP A 354 13.97 20.46 -16.62
N GLU A 355 13.36 20.55 -15.43
CA GLU A 355 11.95 20.87 -15.22
C GLU A 355 11.78 22.24 -14.54
N ASN A 356 10.64 22.88 -14.81
CA ASN A 356 10.25 24.12 -14.14
C ASN A 356 8.85 23.97 -13.54
N VAL A 357 8.77 23.10 -12.53
CA VAL A 357 7.52 22.67 -11.91
C VAL A 357 7.45 23.13 -10.46
N ASP A 358 6.35 23.80 -10.12
CA ASP A 358 5.99 24.26 -8.78
C ASP A 358 5.02 23.28 -8.09
N VAL A 359 4.18 22.58 -8.85
CA VAL A 359 3.15 21.66 -8.33
C VAL A 359 3.16 20.34 -9.10
N VAL A 360 3.20 19.22 -8.39
CA VAL A 360 2.92 17.88 -8.94
C VAL A 360 1.66 17.33 -8.30
N VAL A 361 0.74 16.83 -9.14
CA VAL A 361 -0.44 16.07 -8.70
C VAL A 361 -0.35 14.67 -9.29
N PHE A 362 -0.42 13.66 -8.43
CA PHE A 362 -0.56 12.25 -8.77
C PHE A 362 -1.92 11.71 -8.30
N GLY A 363 -2.32 10.55 -8.82
CA GLY A 363 -3.39 9.67 -8.32
C GLY A 363 -2.81 8.30 -7.97
N HIS A 364 -3.45 7.21 -8.42
CA HIS A 364 -2.94 5.84 -8.47
C HIS A 364 -2.85 5.08 -7.15
N THR A 365 -2.43 5.74 -6.07
CA THR A 365 -2.27 5.08 -4.76
C THR A 365 -3.58 4.99 -3.99
N HIS A 366 -4.62 5.71 -4.43
CA HIS A 366 -5.88 5.94 -3.71
C HIS A 366 -5.72 6.67 -2.35
N ALA A 367 -4.49 6.80 -1.86
CA ALA A 367 -4.08 7.45 -0.62
C ALA A 367 -3.94 8.97 -0.79
N PRO A 368 -4.91 9.79 -0.33
CA PRO A 368 -4.83 11.24 -0.43
C PRO A 368 -3.61 11.76 0.36
N SER A 369 -2.82 12.63 -0.26
CA SER A 369 -1.62 13.20 0.36
C SER A 369 -1.47 14.66 -0.02
N TYR A 370 -1.10 15.51 0.94
CA TYR A 370 -0.81 16.91 0.68
C TYR A 370 0.51 17.30 1.31
N ARG A 371 1.45 17.81 0.51
CA ARG A 371 2.77 18.25 0.99
C ARG A 371 3.10 19.63 0.44
N ALA A 372 3.18 20.60 1.34
CA ALA A 372 3.69 21.93 1.02
C ALA A 372 5.17 22.01 1.44
N MET A 373 6.05 22.22 0.47
CA MET A 373 7.50 22.28 0.69
C MET A 373 7.94 23.70 1.07
N ASP A 374 9.04 23.83 1.84
CA ASP A 374 9.60 25.12 2.28
C ASP A 374 9.97 26.08 1.15
N ASN A 375 10.26 25.55 -0.04
CA ASN A 375 10.58 26.32 -1.24
C ASN A 375 9.33 26.82 -1.99
N GLY A 376 8.13 26.61 -1.46
CA GLY A 376 6.85 27.00 -2.06
C GLY A 376 6.33 26.05 -3.13
N LYS A 377 6.92 24.86 -3.25
CA LYS A 377 6.44 23.79 -4.14
C LYS A 377 5.43 22.87 -3.44
N TYR A 378 4.64 22.14 -4.22
CA TYR A 378 3.62 21.25 -3.71
C TYR A 378 3.66 19.87 -4.36
N TYR A 379 3.45 18.84 -3.56
CA TYR A 379 3.06 17.50 -4.03
C TYR A 379 1.67 17.19 -3.48
N ILE A 380 0.80 16.69 -4.34
CA ILE A 380 -0.55 16.26 -4.00
C ILE A 380 -0.75 14.85 -4.58
N ASN A 381 -1.28 13.95 -3.78
CA ASN A 381 -2.01 12.80 -4.28
C ASN A 381 -3.50 13.08 -4.07
N ASP A 382 -4.31 13.12 -5.13
CA ASP A 382 -5.71 13.55 -5.02
C ASP A 382 -6.66 12.46 -4.51
N GLY A 383 -6.18 11.23 -4.29
CA GLY A 383 -6.88 10.17 -3.58
C GLY A 383 -7.78 9.33 -4.50
N THR A 384 -9.07 9.20 -4.18
CA THR A 384 -9.96 8.29 -4.91
C THR A 384 -11.44 8.63 -4.78
N TRP A 385 -12.24 8.16 -5.76
CA TRP A 385 -13.70 8.22 -5.77
C TRP A 385 -14.39 6.88 -5.50
N ILE A 386 -13.64 5.79 -5.29
CA ILE A 386 -14.21 4.46 -5.01
C ILE A 386 -15.09 4.45 -3.75
N ASP A 387 -16.03 3.52 -3.70
CA ASP A 387 -17.01 3.38 -2.64
C ASP A 387 -16.39 3.05 -1.28
N HIS A 388 -15.28 2.30 -1.27
CA HIS A 388 -14.58 1.89 -0.06
C HIS A 388 -13.07 1.95 -0.27
N ASN A 389 -12.42 2.92 0.33
CA ASN A 389 -10.96 2.97 0.40
C ASN A 389 -10.49 2.14 1.60
N THR A 390 -9.61 1.16 1.38
CA THR A 390 -9.17 0.26 2.47
C THR A 390 -8.16 0.95 3.38
N ASP A 391 -7.28 1.78 2.82
CA ASP A 391 -6.19 2.44 3.54
C ASP A 391 -6.67 3.75 4.20
N TYR A 392 -7.63 4.44 3.57
CA TYR A 392 -8.30 5.63 4.12
C TYR A 392 -9.83 5.50 4.13
N PRO A 393 -10.44 4.68 5.01
CA PRO A 393 -11.88 4.39 4.99
C PRO A 393 -12.79 5.62 5.08
N ASP A 394 -12.34 6.66 5.78
CA ASP A 394 -13.08 7.90 5.98
C ASP A 394 -12.80 8.94 4.89
N THR A 395 -11.94 8.63 3.91
CA THR A 395 -11.49 9.59 2.89
C THR A 395 -11.67 9.03 1.49
N THR A 396 -12.81 9.38 0.90
CA THR A 396 -13.24 9.04 -0.48
C THR A 396 -13.92 10.27 -1.09
N ARG A 397 -14.06 10.31 -2.42
CA ARG A 397 -14.58 11.48 -3.18
C ARG A 397 -13.69 12.71 -3.02
N THR A 398 -12.39 12.47 -3.00
CA THR A 398 -11.38 13.52 -2.87
C THR A 398 -11.03 14.16 -4.20
N PHE A 399 -10.55 15.39 -4.15
CA PHE A 399 -10.15 16.13 -5.33
C PHE A 399 -9.17 17.25 -4.98
N ALA A 400 -8.18 17.48 -5.83
CA ALA A 400 -7.25 18.60 -5.68
C ALA A 400 -7.81 19.87 -6.34
N VAL A 401 -7.47 21.03 -5.77
CA VAL A 401 -7.75 22.33 -6.39
C VAL A 401 -6.47 23.16 -6.44
N ILE A 402 -5.97 23.40 -7.65
CA ILE A 402 -4.78 24.23 -7.87
C ILE A 402 -5.22 25.62 -8.34
N THR A 403 -4.83 26.65 -7.61
CA THR A 403 -5.13 28.05 -7.94
C THR A 403 -3.91 28.71 -8.55
N THR A 404 -4.07 29.21 -9.78
CA THR A 404 -3.00 29.82 -10.57
C THR A 404 -2.97 31.34 -10.44
N GLY A 405 -1.82 31.95 -10.75
CA GLY A 405 -1.59 33.39 -10.70
C GLY A 405 -0.11 33.71 -10.45
N ASP A 406 0.17 34.91 -9.90
CA ASP A 406 1.55 35.32 -9.55
C ASP A 406 2.26 34.31 -8.64
N LYS A 407 1.48 33.64 -7.77
CA LYS A 407 1.89 32.47 -7.00
C LYS A 407 0.86 31.37 -7.19
N THR A 408 1.34 30.16 -7.37
CA THR A 408 0.50 28.96 -7.49
C THR A 408 0.31 28.37 -6.10
N THR A 409 -0.93 28.05 -5.73
CA THR A 409 -1.26 27.42 -4.45
C THR A 409 -2.12 26.19 -4.67
N ALA A 410 -1.94 25.16 -3.86
CA ALA A 410 -2.73 23.94 -3.90
C ALA A 410 -3.66 23.82 -2.69
N GLY A 411 -4.68 22.99 -2.83
CA GLY A 411 -5.52 22.49 -1.75
C GLY A 411 -6.03 21.10 -2.10
N LEU A 412 -6.39 20.32 -1.08
CA LEU A 412 -6.94 18.97 -1.22
C LEU A 412 -8.22 18.88 -0.40
N TYR A 413 -9.29 18.43 -1.05
CA TYR A 413 -10.65 18.51 -0.52
C TYR A 413 -11.36 17.17 -0.62
N MET A 414 -12.39 17.02 0.20
CA MET A 414 -13.35 15.90 0.14
C MET A 414 -14.74 16.43 -0.17
N TYR A 415 -15.46 15.75 -1.07
CA TYR A 415 -16.87 16.01 -1.33
C TYR A 415 -17.75 15.17 -0.39
N GLU A 416 -18.55 15.85 0.42
CA GLU A 416 -19.39 15.24 1.45
C GLU A 416 -20.72 14.75 0.90
N GLU A 417 -21.33 13.78 1.58
CA GLU A 417 -22.65 13.25 1.21
C GLU A 417 -23.78 14.29 1.27
N ASP A 418 -23.65 15.31 2.12
CA ASP A 418 -24.58 16.45 2.18
C ASP A 418 -24.32 17.49 1.07
N GLY A 419 -23.28 17.25 0.27
CA GLY A 419 -22.87 18.05 -0.85
C GLY A 419 -22.05 19.29 -0.50
N SER A 420 -21.54 19.38 0.74
CA SER A 420 -20.52 20.34 1.12
C SER A 420 -19.12 19.88 0.70
N VAL A 421 -18.14 20.78 0.84
CA VAL A 421 -16.72 20.53 0.52
C VAL A 421 -15.92 20.77 1.79
N THR A 422 -15.18 19.76 2.22
CA THR A 422 -14.29 19.82 3.39
C THR A 422 -12.84 19.95 2.93
N ASP A 423 -12.12 20.92 3.50
CA ASP A 423 -10.66 20.99 3.34
C ASP A 423 -10.02 19.91 4.20
N ILE A 424 -9.43 18.92 3.55
CA ILE A 424 -8.75 17.80 4.22
C ILE A 424 -7.23 17.97 4.15
N ALA A 425 -6.73 19.06 3.56
CA ALA A 425 -5.30 19.25 3.38
C ALA A 425 -4.59 19.07 4.70
N ALA A 426 -5.01 19.70 5.80
CA ALA A 426 -4.37 19.52 7.10
C ALA A 426 -4.41 18.07 7.66
N SER A 427 -5.48 17.30 7.43
CA SER A 427 -5.60 15.93 7.95
C SER A 427 -4.78 14.92 7.16
N VAL A 428 -4.50 15.22 5.89
CA VAL A 428 -3.64 14.41 5.00
C VAL A 428 -2.30 15.09 4.72
N SER A 429 -2.10 16.27 5.32
CA SER A 429 -0.82 16.96 5.53
C SER A 429 -0.13 16.29 6.71
N GLY A 430 0.11 15.00 6.55
CA GLY A 430 1.26 14.41 7.19
C GLY A 430 2.48 14.91 6.45
N ASP A 431 2.92 16.14 6.75
CA ASP A 431 4.35 16.27 6.87
C ASP A 431 4.70 15.40 8.08
N ARG A 432 5.73 14.58 7.95
CA ARG A 432 6.71 14.51 9.02
C ARG A 432 7.21 15.94 9.22
N GLY A 433 6.40 16.75 9.89
CA GLY A 433 6.68 18.12 10.20
C GLY A 433 7.74 18.04 11.27
N GLN A 434 9.00 18.05 10.83
CA GLN A 434 10.08 18.49 11.67
C GLN A 434 9.61 19.79 12.33
N ALA A 435 9.36 19.73 13.65
CA ALA A 435 9.72 20.86 14.48
C ALA A 435 11.11 21.30 14.02
N ALA A 436 11.28 22.60 13.71
CA ALA A 436 12.56 23.19 13.29
C ALA A 436 13.70 22.39 13.88
N PRO A 437 14.55 21.74 13.07
CA PRO A 437 15.21 20.51 13.45
C PRO A 437 15.82 20.72 14.81
N ALA A 438 15.24 20.09 15.83
CA ALA A 438 16.08 19.49 16.84
C ALA A 438 16.79 18.40 16.05
N THR A 439 17.84 18.81 15.31
CA THR A 439 18.70 18.02 14.43
C THR A 439 18.34 16.55 14.55
N ASN A 440 17.36 16.09 13.75
CA ASN A 440 16.85 14.75 13.95
C ASN A 440 18.02 13.86 13.56
N SER A 441 18.67 13.28 14.55
CA SER A 441 20.02 12.77 14.42
C SER A 441 20.07 11.49 13.61
N LEU A 442 19.03 11.17 12.83
CA LEU A 442 18.69 9.84 12.33
C LEU A 442 18.26 9.82 10.86
N GLU A 443 18.05 10.96 10.19
CA GLU A 443 17.63 10.98 8.78
C GLU A 443 18.67 10.37 7.81
N ASN A 444 19.92 10.25 8.24
CA ASN A 444 20.98 9.58 7.48
C ASN A 444 21.41 8.23 8.08
N ALA A 445 20.67 7.71 9.08
CA ALA A 445 21.03 6.49 9.77
C ALA A 445 20.97 5.28 8.82
N SER A 446 22.12 4.63 8.60
CA SER A 446 22.26 3.39 7.87
C SER A 446 22.83 2.30 8.78
N PHE A 447 22.46 1.06 8.51
CA PHE A 447 22.80 -0.09 9.36
C PHE A 447 23.68 -1.06 8.59
N ASP A 448 24.88 -1.27 9.09
CA ASP A 448 25.87 -2.17 8.51
C ASP A 448 26.05 -3.41 9.40
N TYR A 449 25.85 -4.59 8.82
CA TYR A 449 26.25 -5.83 9.47
C TYR A 449 27.75 -6.05 9.35
N LYS A 450 28.39 -6.36 10.48
CA LYS A 450 29.81 -6.72 10.57
C LYS A 450 29.92 -8.16 11.07
N ALA A 451 30.73 -8.96 10.38
CA ALA A 451 31.02 -10.34 10.75
C ALA A 451 32.30 -10.41 11.60
N VAL A 452 32.35 -11.37 12.52
CA VAL A 452 33.55 -11.75 13.28
C VAL A 452 33.87 -13.21 12.96
N GLU A 453 35.08 -13.46 12.45
CA GLU A 453 35.62 -14.79 12.18
C GLU A 453 35.97 -15.53 13.46
N ASN A 454 35.99 -16.86 13.40
CA ASN A 454 36.36 -17.72 14.52
C ASN A 454 37.82 -17.54 14.95
N TYR A 455 38.17 -18.06 16.14
CA TYR A 455 39.56 -18.10 16.59
C TYR A 455 40.40 -19.08 15.76
N GLY A 456 40.91 -18.62 14.61
CA GLY A 456 41.90 -19.32 13.80
C GLY A 456 41.36 -20.20 12.66
N ASP A 457 40.11 -20.00 12.23
CA ASP A 457 39.55 -20.52 10.99
C ASP A 457 38.66 -19.48 10.28
N ASP A 458 38.27 -19.75 9.03
CA ASP A 458 37.55 -18.82 8.15
C ASP A 458 36.01 -18.84 8.35
N ASP A 459 35.48 -19.59 9.34
CA ASP A 459 34.03 -19.67 9.58
C ASP A 459 33.54 -18.47 10.44
N THR A 460 32.37 -17.92 10.12
CA THR A 460 31.81 -16.75 10.84
C THR A 460 31.24 -17.16 12.21
N GLN A 461 31.74 -16.55 13.29
CA GLN A 461 31.39 -16.86 14.70
C GLN A 461 30.30 -15.93 15.29
N ALA A 462 30.12 -14.73 14.74
CA ALA A 462 29.09 -13.81 15.19
C ALA A 462 28.90 -12.67 14.19
N ARG A 463 27.69 -12.08 14.19
CA ARG A 463 27.43 -10.81 13.51
C ARG A 463 27.07 -9.75 14.54
N TYR A 464 27.46 -8.51 14.28
CA TYR A 464 27.00 -7.34 15.03
C TYR A 464 26.60 -6.23 14.06
N VAL A 465 25.85 -5.25 14.54
CA VAL A 465 25.35 -4.14 13.72
C VAL A 465 26.02 -2.85 14.13
N GLU A 466 26.45 -2.06 13.15
CA GLU A 466 26.89 -0.68 13.32
C GLU A 466 25.88 0.27 12.67
N VAL A 467 25.57 1.35 13.36
CA VAL A 467 24.76 2.47 12.88
C VAL A 467 25.69 3.57 12.40
N SER A 468 25.45 4.11 11.21
CA SER A 468 26.23 5.20 10.65
C SER A 468 25.33 6.31 10.12
N GLY A 469 25.80 7.56 10.07
CA GLY A 469 25.00 8.70 9.63
C GLY A 469 24.15 9.33 10.72
N LEU A 470 24.48 9.10 11.99
CA LEU A 470 23.90 9.90 13.06
C LEU A 470 24.51 11.30 13.11
N THR A 471 23.70 12.32 13.36
CA THR A 471 24.18 13.72 13.43
C THR A 471 25.13 13.95 14.60
N ASP A 472 24.95 13.22 15.72
CA ASP A 472 25.88 13.23 16.85
C ASP A 472 26.80 12.01 16.79
N THR A 473 28.06 12.24 16.42
CA THR A 473 29.08 11.19 16.31
C THR A 473 29.45 10.56 17.65
N THR A 474 29.29 11.29 18.77
CA THR A 474 29.55 10.75 20.12
C THR A 474 28.46 9.76 20.52
N VAL A 475 27.21 10.10 20.23
CA VAL A 475 26.06 9.19 20.40
C VAL A 475 26.22 7.97 19.51
N GLN A 476 26.65 8.15 18.25
CA GLN A 476 26.91 7.05 17.32
C GLN A 476 28.00 6.10 17.82
N GLU A 477 29.14 6.63 18.28
CA GLU A 477 30.23 5.81 18.82
C GLU A 477 29.79 5.02 20.05
N LYS A 478 29.09 5.68 20.97
CA LYS A 478 28.53 5.05 22.18
C LYS A 478 27.52 3.95 21.84
N LEU A 479 26.62 4.23 20.91
CA LEU A 479 25.61 3.29 20.42
C LEU A 479 26.27 2.07 19.77
N ASN A 480 27.22 2.29 18.84
CA ASN A 480 27.93 1.21 18.14
C ASN A 480 28.76 0.36 19.09
N GLN A 481 29.41 0.98 20.08
CA GLN A 481 30.10 0.23 21.12
C GLN A 481 29.13 -0.66 21.89
N ALA A 482 27.99 -0.12 22.32
CA ALA A 482 27.02 -0.86 23.11
C ALA A 482 26.29 -1.95 22.29
N LEU A 483 26.02 -1.71 21.00
CA LEU A 483 25.50 -2.70 20.05
C LEU A 483 26.48 -3.84 19.85
N LYS A 484 27.76 -3.52 19.63
CA LYS A 484 28.82 -4.52 19.50
C LYS A 484 28.98 -5.35 20.79
N GLU A 485 29.02 -4.70 21.95
CA GLU A 485 29.07 -5.38 23.24
C GLU A 485 27.85 -6.28 23.45
N PHE A 486 26.66 -5.82 23.09
CA PHE A 486 25.44 -6.61 23.20
C PHE A 486 25.48 -7.83 22.26
N CYS A 487 25.72 -7.64 20.97
CA CYS A 487 25.73 -8.73 19.99
C CYS A 487 26.82 -9.76 20.28
N LEU A 488 28.01 -9.32 20.71
CA LEU A 488 29.15 -10.19 20.95
C LEU A 488 29.23 -10.71 22.40
N ALA A 489 28.31 -10.32 23.29
CA ALA A 489 28.32 -10.80 24.67
C ALA A 489 28.35 -12.34 24.79
N PRO A 490 27.60 -13.12 23.99
CA PRO A 490 27.58 -14.58 24.12
C PRO A 490 28.94 -15.23 23.82
N ILE A 491 29.80 -14.60 23.01
CA ILE A 491 31.14 -15.11 22.71
C ILE A 491 32.23 -14.61 23.67
N SER A 492 31.92 -13.62 24.52
CA SER A 492 32.90 -13.06 25.48
C SER A 492 33.38 -14.06 26.54
N SER A 493 32.63 -15.15 26.74
CA SER A 493 32.95 -16.28 27.60
C SER A 493 32.79 -17.62 26.87
N ALA A 494 32.98 -17.62 25.54
CA ALA A 494 32.79 -18.81 24.70
C ALA A 494 33.58 -20.01 25.23
N GLU A 495 32.92 -21.17 25.30
CA GLU A 495 33.64 -22.42 25.58
C GLU A 495 34.58 -22.75 24.42
N LYS A 496 35.76 -23.30 24.77
CA LYS A 496 36.73 -23.72 23.76
C LYS A 496 36.07 -24.76 22.83
N ASP A 497 36.27 -24.60 21.52
CA ASP A 497 35.77 -25.48 20.46
C ASP A 497 34.23 -25.44 20.26
N THR A 498 33.51 -24.44 20.80
CA THR A 498 32.07 -24.22 20.52
C THR A 498 31.87 -23.13 19.47
N ASN A 499 31.13 -23.46 18.40
CA ASN A 499 30.74 -22.49 17.38
C ASN A 499 29.43 -21.81 17.81
N TYR A 500 29.40 -20.48 17.78
CA TYR A 500 28.19 -19.70 18.00
C TYR A 500 27.72 -19.18 16.64
N ASP A 501 26.44 -19.31 16.33
CA ASP A 501 25.79 -18.57 15.25
C ASP A 501 24.93 -17.50 15.90
N ILE A 502 25.35 -16.24 15.76
CA ILE A 502 24.68 -15.09 16.34
C ILE A 502 24.16 -14.23 15.19
N MET A 503 22.84 -14.17 15.08
CA MET A 503 22.16 -13.31 14.12
C MET A 503 21.42 -12.17 14.84
N PRO A 504 21.96 -10.93 14.79
CA PRO A 504 21.21 -9.77 15.25
C PRO A 504 20.11 -9.41 14.25
N VAL A 505 18.92 -9.16 14.74
CA VAL A 505 17.82 -8.57 13.99
C VAL A 505 17.34 -7.35 14.76
N PHE A 506 17.09 -6.25 14.07
CA PHE A 506 16.70 -5.01 14.70
C PHE A 506 15.53 -4.37 13.97
N GLU A 507 14.79 -3.56 14.72
CA GLU A 507 13.65 -2.79 14.26
C GLU A 507 13.75 -1.38 14.83
N MET A 508 13.52 -0.37 13.99
CA MET A 508 13.35 1.00 14.47
C MET A 508 11.93 1.20 14.94
N VAL A 509 11.76 1.76 16.14
CA VAL A 509 10.46 1.87 16.80
C VAL A 509 10.25 3.30 17.26
N GLY A 510 9.09 3.87 16.94
CA GLY A 510 8.73 5.22 17.41
C GLY A 510 9.63 6.35 16.91
N GLY A 511 10.55 6.07 15.98
CA GLY A 511 11.45 7.04 15.38
C GLY A 511 12.79 7.25 16.12
N ASP A 512 12.87 6.93 17.42
CA ASP A 512 14.05 7.19 18.26
C ASP A 512 14.52 5.98 19.08
N LEU A 513 13.86 4.83 18.93
CA LEU A 513 14.25 3.57 19.57
C LEU A 513 14.74 2.56 18.54
N LEU A 514 15.74 1.78 18.93
CA LEU A 514 16.23 0.64 18.18
C LEU A 514 16.02 -0.61 19.03
N SER A 515 15.00 -1.40 18.68
CA SER A 515 14.76 -2.69 19.32
C SER A 515 15.59 -3.75 18.62
N ILE A 516 16.51 -4.40 19.35
CA ILE A 516 17.36 -5.45 18.79
C ILE A 516 17.16 -6.76 19.53
N ARG A 517 17.17 -7.84 18.76
CA ARG A 517 17.19 -9.22 19.23
C ARG A 517 18.37 -9.97 18.62
N THR A 518 18.94 -10.91 19.35
CA THR A 518 19.92 -11.87 18.81
C THR A 518 19.37 -13.26 18.96
N TYR A 519 19.32 -13.99 17.85
CA TYR A 519 19.11 -15.43 17.86
C TYR A 519 20.49 -16.08 17.93
N ASN A 520 20.75 -16.77 19.02
CA ASN A 520 22.06 -17.37 19.30
C ASN A 520 21.91 -18.88 19.31
N THR A 521 22.62 -19.58 18.43
CA THR A 521 22.66 -21.04 18.44
C THR A 521 24.09 -21.49 18.70
N ALA A 522 24.29 -22.25 19.77
CA ALA A 522 25.60 -22.78 20.15
C ALA A 522 25.74 -24.25 19.71
N TYR A 523 26.82 -24.55 19.01
CA TYR A 523 27.19 -25.86 18.50
C TYR A 523 28.47 -26.32 19.18
N THR A 524 28.34 -27.22 20.14
CA THR A 524 29.47 -27.81 20.85
C THR A 524 29.75 -29.22 20.35
N PRO A 525 30.98 -29.53 19.89
CA PRO A 525 31.37 -30.86 19.46
C PRO A 525 31.07 -31.91 20.53
N GLY A 526 30.30 -32.94 20.16
CA GLY A 526 29.89 -34.01 21.06
C GLY A 526 28.59 -33.76 21.84
N ALA A 527 27.98 -32.57 21.72
CA ALA A 527 26.62 -32.34 22.18
C ALA A 527 25.60 -33.10 21.31
N ALA A 528 24.49 -33.52 21.91
CA ALA A 528 23.44 -34.26 21.20
C ALA A 528 22.61 -33.38 20.25
N TYR A 529 22.56 -32.07 20.53
CA TYR A 529 21.80 -31.07 19.80
C TYR A 529 22.43 -29.69 20.06
N PRO A 530 22.23 -28.71 19.16
CA PRO A 530 22.57 -27.32 19.42
C PRO A 530 21.63 -26.70 20.45
N VAL A 531 22.09 -25.65 21.13
CA VAL A 531 21.31 -24.90 22.11
C VAL A 531 21.00 -23.51 21.57
N SER A 532 19.72 -23.18 21.47
CA SER A 532 19.25 -21.87 21.02
C SER A 532 18.91 -20.98 22.21
N SER A 533 19.19 -19.68 22.09
CA SER A 533 18.75 -18.67 23.05
C SER A 533 18.46 -17.37 22.33
N ILE A 534 17.62 -16.55 22.94
CA ILE A 534 17.32 -15.20 22.49
C ILE A 534 17.79 -14.19 23.53
N ARG A 535 18.37 -13.08 23.06
CA ARG A 535 18.61 -11.90 23.91
C ARG A 535 18.04 -10.68 23.22
N THR A 536 17.49 -9.78 24.02
CA THR A 536 16.80 -8.59 23.55
C THR A 536 17.34 -7.36 24.26
N GLN A 537 17.33 -6.21 23.59
CA GLN A 537 17.71 -4.93 24.16
C GLN A 537 17.03 -3.80 23.38
N LEU A 538 16.69 -2.72 24.09
CA LEU A 538 16.09 -1.53 23.49
C LEU A 538 17.03 -0.34 23.66
N PHE A 539 17.60 0.13 22.56
CA PHE A 539 18.52 1.25 22.54
C PHE A 539 17.81 2.56 22.21
N SER A 540 18.30 3.67 22.75
CA SER A 540 17.92 5.01 22.31
C SER A 540 18.88 5.47 21.24
N LEU A 541 18.32 5.82 20.08
CA LEU A 541 19.05 6.38 18.95
C LEU A 541 19.45 7.85 19.20
N THR A 542 18.82 8.51 20.17
CA THR A 542 19.09 9.91 20.56
C THR A 542 20.18 10.02 21.62
N THR A 543 20.25 9.09 22.58
CA THR A 543 21.24 9.16 23.68
C THR A 543 22.34 8.10 23.60
N GLY A 544 22.18 7.10 22.73
CA GLY A 544 23.05 5.92 22.64
C GLY A 544 22.96 5.04 23.89
N ASP A 545 21.97 5.24 24.76
CA ASP A 545 21.76 4.41 25.94
C ASP A 545 21.18 3.05 25.55
N LYS A 546 21.73 1.98 26.12
CA LYS A 546 21.28 0.61 25.87
C LYS A 546 20.03 0.22 26.62
N ASP A 547 19.65 0.95 27.67
CA ASP A 547 18.49 0.65 28.52
C ASP A 547 17.41 1.73 28.35
N ALA A 548 16.93 1.92 27.12
CA ALA A 548 16.01 3.00 26.77
C ALA A 548 14.56 2.78 27.26
N GLY A 549 14.28 1.63 27.85
CA GLY A 549 13.00 1.30 28.46
C GLY A 549 12.86 -0.19 28.73
N ASN A 550 11.94 -0.53 29.63
CA ASN A 550 11.50 -1.90 29.89
C ASN A 550 10.02 -2.07 29.46
N LEU A 551 9.55 -3.31 29.40
CA LEU A 551 8.18 -3.64 28.96
C LEU A 551 7.08 -2.84 29.69
N TRP A 552 7.25 -2.58 30.99
CA TRP A 552 6.26 -1.89 31.80
C TRP A 552 6.27 -0.36 31.63
N ASP A 553 7.27 0.19 30.94
CA ASP A 553 7.23 1.58 30.49
C ASP A 553 6.25 1.76 29.30
N PHE A 554 5.92 0.66 28.60
CA PHE A 554 4.99 0.62 27.46
C PHE A 554 3.59 0.13 27.85
N ILE A 555 3.47 -0.69 28.90
CA ILE A 555 2.22 -1.31 29.34
C ILE A 555 1.84 -0.84 30.74
N LYS A 556 0.69 -0.15 30.86
CA LYS A 556 0.25 0.49 32.12
C LYS A 556 -0.42 -0.46 33.11
N ASP A 557 -0.91 -1.61 32.64
CA ASP A 557 -1.63 -2.59 33.45
C ASP A 557 -1.08 -4.00 33.21
N LYS A 558 -0.20 -4.42 34.15
CA LYS A 558 0.47 -5.72 34.13
C LYS A 558 -0.50 -6.89 34.33
N ASP A 559 -1.53 -6.73 35.16
CA ASP A 559 -2.48 -7.80 35.44
C ASP A 559 -3.40 -8.04 34.23
N ALA A 560 -3.83 -6.98 33.55
CA ALA A 560 -4.58 -7.10 32.31
C ALA A 560 -3.75 -7.71 31.17
N PHE A 561 -2.47 -7.33 31.04
CA PHE A 561 -1.55 -7.93 30.06
C PHE A 561 -1.36 -9.44 30.31
N LYS A 562 -1.20 -9.84 31.57
CA LYS A 562 -1.16 -11.23 31.99
C LYS A 562 -2.46 -11.98 31.69
N GLN A 563 -3.61 -11.31 31.82
CA GLN A 563 -4.90 -11.92 31.47
C GLN A 563 -5.01 -12.19 29.97
N LEU A 564 -4.54 -11.29 29.09
CA LEU A 564 -4.48 -11.54 27.64
C LEU A 564 -3.67 -12.79 27.28
N VAL A 565 -2.56 -13.02 28.00
CA VAL A 565 -1.77 -14.26 27.88
C VAL A 565 -2.60 -15.48 28.30
N LEU A 566 -3.26 -15.44 29.45
CA LEU A 566 -4.09 -16.55 29.93
C LEU A 566 -5.30 -16.84 29.02
N ASP A 567 -5.80 -15.82 28.34
CA ASP A 567 -6.88 -15.92 27.35
C ASP A 567 -6.40 -16.43 25.97
N GLY A 568 -5.09 -16.66 25.81
CA GLY A 568 -4.50 -17.20 24.59
C GLY A 568 -4.48 -16.21 23.43
N LYS A 569 -4.43 -14.90 23.71
CA LYS A 569 -4.44 -13.84 22.69
C LYS A 569 -3.12 -13.66 21.95
N PHE A 570 -2.03 -14.16 22.52
CA PHE A 570 -0.71 -14.06 21.90
C PHE A 570 -0.53 -15.19 20.89
N GLY A 571 0.12 -14.89 19.76
CA GLY A 571 0.76 -15.89 18.91
C GLY A 571 1.79 -16.68 19.72
N PHE A 572 2.09 -17.91 19.31
CA PHE A 572 3.04 -18.77 20.00
C PHE A 572 3.89 -19.56 19.00
N ALA A 573 5.20 -19.46 19.16
CA ALA A 573 6.20 -20.22 18.40
C ALA A 573 7.31 -20.74 19.33
N PRO A 574 7.57 -22.05 19.39
CA PRO A 574 8.73 -22.61 20.09
C PRO A 574 9.97 -22.52 19.19
N ALA A 575 11.13 -22.25 19.79
CA ALA A 575 12.40 -22.31 19.08
C ALA A 575 13.13 -23.62 19.35
N GLY A 576 13.82 -24.15 18.34
CA GLY A 576 14.63 -25.38 18.47
C GLY A 576 13.86 -26.70 18.32
N VAL A 577 12.61 -26.68 17.83
CA VAL A 577 11.79 -27.88 17.62
C VAL A 577 11.27 -27.93 16.18
N GLU A 578 11.32 -29.11 15.55
CA GLU A 578 10.68 -29.39 14.26
C GLU A 578 9.37 -30.17 14.49
N GLY A 579 8.23 -29.70 13.95
CA GLY A 579 6.94 -30.41 13.95
C GLY A 579 5.80 -29.76 14.77
N GLU A 580 4.63 -30.41 14.76
CA GLU A 580 3.43 -29.91 15.47
C GLU A 580 3.53 -30.05 16.99
N ILE A 581 3.11 -29.01 17.70
CA ILE A 581 3.16 -28.94 19.17
C ILE A 581 1.92 -29.62 19.76
N PRO A 582 2.06 -30.55 20.72
CA PRO A 582 0.91 -31.17 21.38
C PRO A 582 -0.04 -30.14 21.98
N LYS A 583 -1.33 -30.27 21.70
CA LYS A 583 -2.39 -29.34 22.19
C LYS A 583 -2.41 -29.21 23.72
N GLU A 584 -2.04 -30.28 24.42
CA GLU A 584 -1.93 -30.33 25.89
C GLU A 584 -0.76 -29.50 26.44
N LEU A 585 0.29 -29.32 25.63
CA LEU A 585 1.46 -28.50 25.98
C LEU A 585 1.14 -27.00 25.89
N LYS A 586 0.27 -26.59 24.95
CA LYS A 586 -0.09 -25.18 24.74
C LYS A 586 -0.64 -24.53 26.02
N THR A 587 -1.57 -25.15 26.73
CA THR A 587 -2.11 -24.57 27.98
C THR A 587 -1.04 -24.38 29.06
N ALA A 588 -0.12 -25.34 29.21
CA ALA A 588 0.98 -25.24 30.18
C ALA A 588 1.97 -24.12 29.81
N VAL A 589 2.20 -23.91 28.52
CA VAL A 589 3.08 -22.87 27.97
C VAL A 589 2.57 -21.45 28.31
N TYR A 590 1.29 -21.14 28.06
CA TYR A 590 0.72 -19.83 28.43
C TYR A 590 0.64 -19.64 29.95
N GLN A 591 0.39 -20.71 30.72
CA GLN A 591 0.46 -20.65 32.19
C GLN A 591 1.86 -20.31 32.69
N LYS A 592 2.90 -20.92 32.10
CA LYS A 592 4.29 -20.62 32.43
C LYS A 592 4.65 -19.18 32.06
N LEU A 593 4.23 -18.68 30.89
CA LEU A 593 4.42 -17.28 30.53
C LEU A 593 3.76 -16.34 31.55
N ALA A 594 2.51 -16.61 31.92
CA ALA A 594 1.79 -15.82 32.92
C ALA A 594 2.48 -15.80 34.29
N GLN A 595 3.10 -16.90 34.72
CA GLN A 595 3.90 -16.94 35.95
C GLN A 595 5.19 -16.11 35.82
N ASN A 596 5.86 -16.18 34.67
CA ASN A 596 7.09 -15.41 34.43
C ASN A 596 6.83 -13.89 34.39
N ILE A 597 5.64 -13.43 33.95
CA ILE A 597 5.27 -12.01 33.98
C ILE A 597 5.45 -11.39 35.37
N ASP A 598 5.22 -12.16 36.45
CA ASP A 598 5.35 -11.67 37.82
C ASP A 598 6.82 -11.45 38.24
N ALA A 599 7.76 -12.11 37.57
CA ALA A 599 9.19 -12.04 37.88
C ALA A 599 9.78 -10.67 37.50
N PRO A 600 10.62 -10.05 38.35
CA PRO A 600 11.22 -8.73 38.06
C PRO A 600 12.00 -8.66 36.75
N GLU A 601 12.71 -9.73 36.40
CA GLU A 601 13.54 -9.85 35.20
C GLU A 601 12.73 -9.87 33.89
N PHE A 602 11.45 -10.24 33.96
CA PHE A 602 10.60 -10.37 32.77
C PHE A 602 10.40 -9.04 32.05
N ALA A 603 10.50 -7.92 32.77
CA ALA A 603 10.42 -6.58 32.20
C ALA A 603 11.43 -6.34 31.05
N THR A 604 12.52 -7.11 31.00
CA THR A 604 13.56 -7.03 29.96
C THR A 604 13.42 -8.07 28.85
N LYS A 605 12.51 -9.04 28.99
CA LYS A 605 12.29 -10.13 28.03
C LYS A 605 11.26 -9.76 26.98
N PHE A 606 11.50 -8.65 26.30
CA PHE A 606 10.65 -8.17 25.23
C PHE A 606 11.46 -7.55 24.10
N TYR A 607 10.85 -7.47 22.94
CA TYR A 607 11.32 -6.65 21.83
C TYR A 607 10.13 -6.24 20.98
N PHE A 608 10.29 -5.14 20.24
CA PHE A 608 9.38 -4.81 19.15
C PHE A 608 9.91 -5.51 17.89
N GLY A 609 9.03 -6.28 17.26
CA GLY A 609 9.33 -7.04 16.06
C GLY A 609 8.60 -6.50 14.86
N ASP A 610 8.97 -7.05 13.71
CA ASP A 610 8.50 -6.70 12.39
C ASP A 610 6.95 -6.70 12.33
N GLY A 611 6.39 -5.77 11.55
CA GLY A 611 4.93 -5.66 11.37
C GLY A 611 4.17 -5.09 12.57
N GLY A 612 4.85 -4.32 13.43
CA GLY A 612 4.20 -3.64 14.55
C GLY A 612 3.81 -4.59 15.70
N ASN A 613 4.59 -5.64 15.94
CA ASN A 613 4.31 -6.61 16.99
C ASN A 613 5.14 -6.35 18.25
N LEU A 614 4.53 -6.50 19.41
CA LEU A 614 5.25 -6.64 20.67
C LEU A 614 5.49 -8.12 20.92
N ASN A 615 6.75 -8.49 21.10
CA ASN A 615 7.17 -9.85 21.33
C ASN A 615 7.67 -10.00 22.76
N VAL A 616 7.28 -11.08 23.43
CA VAL A 616 7.80 -11.50 24.74
C VAL A 616 8.21 -12.97 24.68
N TRP A 617 9.08 -13.39 25.59
CA TRP A 617 9.57 -14.77 25.58
C TRP A 617 9.88 -15.28 26.98
N CYS A 618 9.88 -16.61 27.13
CA CYS A 618 10.35 -17.29 28.33
C CYS A 618 11.06 -18.59 27.96
N GLU A 619 11.83 -19.15 28.89
CA GLU A 619 12.57 -20.39 28.62
C GLU A 619 11.63 -21.56 28.49
N GLY A 620 11.96 -22.48 27.59
CA GLY A 620 11.28 -23.75 27.52
C GLY A 620 11.66 -24.65 28.69
N ASP A 621 11.00 -25.79 28.80
CA ASP A 621 11.30 -26.75 29.87
C ASP A 621 12.51 -27.62 29.53
N ASN A 622 12.75 -27.88 28.24
CA ASN A 622 13.87 -28.66 27.72
C ASN A 622 13.89 -28.58 26.18
N HIS A 623 15.00 -29.00 25.59
CA HIS A 623 15.20 -29.04 24.14
C HIS A 623 14.11 -29.77 23.33
N VAL A 624 13.41 -30.76 23.90
CA VAL A 624 12.36 -31.50 23.18
C VAL A 624 11.09 -30.66 23.00
N THR A 625 10.82 -29.74 23.93
CA THR A 625 9.67 -28.84 23.88
C THR A 625 10.05 -27.42 23.45
N GLY A 626 11.31 -27.20 23.12
CA GLY A 626 11.90 -25.95 22.63
C GLY A 626 12.77 -25.28 23.68
N ASP A 627 13.82 -24.63 23.21
CA ASP A 627 14.83 -24.01 24.08
C ASP A 627 14.26 -22.76 24.75
N TYR A 628 13.47 -22.00 23.99
CA TYR A 628 12.65 -20.91 24.46
C TYR A 628 11.33 -20.85 23.69
N TRP A 629 10.36 -20.14 24.27
CA TRP A 629 9.02 -19.96 23.74
C TRP A 629 8.80 -18.48 23.46
N LEU A 630 8.51 -18.16 22.20
CA LEU A 630 8.23 -16.82 21.73
C LEU A 630 6.72 -16.60 21.63
N PHE A 631 6.30 -15.41 22.02
CA PHE A 631 4.91 -14.98 21.96
C PHE A 631 4.83 -13.57 21.40
N ASP A 632 3.95 -13.38 20.43
CA ASP A 632 3.74 -12.12 19.75
C ASP A 632 2.30 -11.64 19.93
N ILE A 633 2.13 -10.32 19.93
CA ILE A 633 0.82 -9.67 19.86
C ILE A 633 0.97 -8.37 19.06
N PRO A 634 0.05 -8.06 18.13
CA PRO A 634 0.05 -6.77 17.47
C PRO A 634 -0.07 -5.64 18.50
N VAL A 635 0.79 -4.62 18.42
CA VAL A 635 0.75 -3.50 19.39
C VAL A 635 -0.58 -2.76 19.37
N ILE A 636 -1.30 -2.76 18.25
CA ILE A 636 -2.65 -2.20 18.12
C ILE A 636 -3.66 -2.89 19.06
N GLU A 637 -3.50 -4.19 19.34
CA GLU A 637 -4.37 -4.92 20.28
C GLU A 637 -4.09 -4.54 21.74
N LEU A 638 -2.98 -3.86 22.00
CA LEU A 638 -2.57 -3.39 23.32
C LEU A 638 -2.97 -1.94 23.60
N GLU A 639 -3.66 -1.25 22.69
CA GLU A 639 -4.03 0.18 22.84
C GLU A 639 -4.75 0.48 24.17
N GLY A 640 -5.67 -0.39 24.58
CA GLY A 640 -6.35 -0.26 25.87
C GLY A 640 -5.43 -0.34 27.09
N LEU A 641 -4.30 -1.03 26.96
CA LEU A 641 -3.28 -1.26 28.00
C LEU A 641 -2.01 -0.41 27.81
N ALA A 642 -1.95 0.39 26.75
CA ALA A 642 -0.78 1.17 26.39
C ALA A 642 -0.59 2.38 27.32
N THR A 643 0.67 2.64 27.70
CA THR A 643 1.11 3.95 28.22
C THR A 643 1.17 4.97 27.09
N ASN A 644 1.41 6.25 27.40
CA ASN A 644 1.59 7.28 26.36
C ASN A 644 2.74 6.94 25.39
N GLN A 645 3.78 6.25 25.88
CA GLN A 645 4.93 5.89 25.07
C GLN A 645 4.57 4.83 24.03
N LEU A 646 3.80 3.80 24.43
CA LEU A 646 3.31 2.80 23.48
C LEU A 646 2.19 3.34 22.60
N LEU A 647 1.33 4.22 23.11
CA LEU A 647 0.30 4.88 22.30
C LEU A 647 0.92 5.67 21.16
N SER A 648 2.00 6.41 21.40
CA SER A 648 2.71 7.12 20.32
C SER A 648 3.27 6.15 19.26
N ILE A 649 3.76 4.98 19.67
CA ILE A 649 4.23 3.93 18.73
C ILE A 649 3.03 3.34 17.94
N ILE A 650 1.91 3.06 18.61
CA ILE A 650 0.68 2.55 17.99
C ILE A 650 0.13 3.57 17.00
N GLU A 651 0.10 4.85 17.35
CA GLU A 651 -0.32 5.94 16.48
C GLU A 651 0.59 6.03 15.26
N ASN A 652 1.92 6.00 15.45
CA ASN A 652 2.87 5.97 14.34
C ASN A 652 2.68 4.75 13.43
N LEU A 653 2.40 3.58 13.99
CA LEU A 653 2.14 2.37 13.21
C LEU A 653 0.79 2.41 12.50
N LYS A 654 -0.27 2.93 13.13
CA LYS A 654 -1.54 3.20 12.47
C LYS A 654 -1.37 4.19 11.33
N ASN A 655 -0.47 5.16 11.46
CA ASN A 655 -0.13 6.12 10.41
C ASN A 655 0.81 5.56 9.33
N LEU A 656 1.36 4.35 9.52
CA LEU A 656 2.19 3.61 8.55
C LEU A 656 1.45 2.40 7.92
N SER A 657 0.40 1.91 8.59
CA SER A 657 -0.46 0.79 8.17
C SER A 657 -1.79 1.26 7.57
N ASN A 658 -2.07 2.56 7.68
CA ASN A 658 -2.96 3.35 6.84
C ASN A 658 -2.07 4.14 5.88
#